data_AF-A0A2N6A200-F1
#
_entry.id   AF-A0A2N6A200-F1
#
_cell.length_a   1.000
_cell.length_b   1.000
_cell.length_c   1.000
_cell.angle_alpha   90.00
_cell.angle_beta   90.00
_cell.angle_gamma   90.00
#
_symmetry.space_group_name_H-M   'P 1'
#
loop_
_entity.id
_entity.type
_entity.pdbx_description
1 polymer ?
#
loop_
_entity_poly.entity_id
_entity_poly.type
_entity_poly.pdbx_seq_one_letter_code
_entity_poly.pdbx_strand_id
1 'polypeptide(L)'
;MKSKLIFFAVLVIIIAGCTQKVKKDFPPFTIDNVSEDSVVITIPYDEFNTTFQNNLRYQKILSKGKYSKDLQDELYSQTYLALQNEKKLLHETNYLGIQITSKEEEDYIYGEHIDEKISSMPIFKNPKTKKFDKNSIKPFIDNIKKDTNAEAYFMWKQHVNGIKKARLEEKYEALLHASFLDTKAFDNWHNKLAVGESKLKIFTVPYNRYYDSIDPTDDDYIEFLRKRIYDYQVSDKRYIRIAQIPAQIHKHFHEKEYKVFKRYLETIKDFDKIATQNDFIKTFSSYYTENTLPEKLKSYFQNGKSGDIYGPYFENNSYRALKINTIEELPTEAKAQHLVINHISKEIILSLKKEIEVKVSNGESFIELAKEYADKYGIDGKWGDLDWFTYGEMVDDFSDSVFINKPGDIVLAKSQYGWHIINIVDHKNISKKYSFTALYWPLKPTEEDFESTMVEGKEFISSLNDHSEFESKASEKGYPMDEFEASSYGREFLDFNNSYEVYEWAYNSYENDIKVFRIDDKVYVVKLYKIAPPGEMPLFDARQYLRNWVFNDQVKNYLKTHLNEDKLKNMPIEKAAHYMGESLYVIQDIKFTDISAPRVGTEPFIVGMMTSLKENERTGVVYGNQRFAVFEKISETNKQLSTKLGKIKLKEWHTNISNGRYKYAFKRRDRLATNIARKQDSYFVAPKYKNNLTNDKDIANEMFLAERAFLNKEYKNALYGTKQYSGFASLIDKSPNSKQQRLLLLYAGLSALQTGEYEKVITYLDRFESEDRFFSIVKYGAQGDAYSQMGEDQKALEMYQKAIDANDNFVIGTEYVIKAVAIYDAMGDYKNALEYYRLLRSRYAPTRHNYDTDKYLAHYEYLVNKEKYVVSK
;
A
#
# COMPACT_ATOMS: atom_id res chain seq x y z
N MET A 1 41.26 -13.35 -32.30
CA MET A 1 40.66 -12.00 -32.48
C MET A 1 39.13 -11.98 -32.44
N LYS A 2 38.41 -12.98 -32.97
CA LYS A 2 36.92 -13.03 -32.91
C LYS A 2 36.31 -13.19 -31.51
N SER A 3 37.02 -13.77 -30.53
CA SER A 3 36.53 -13.91 -29.14
C SER A 3 36.58 -12.62 -28.30
N LYS A 4 37.40 -11.63 -28.70
CA LYS A 4 37.47 -10.32 -28.01
C LYS A 4 36.37 -9.35 -28.49
N LEU A 5 35.80 -9.55 -29.68
CA LEU A 5 34.70 -8.72 -30.20
C LEU A 5 33.36 -9.01 -29.51
N ILE A 6 33.10 -10.28 -29.13
CA ILE A 6 31.86 -10.67 -28.44
C ILE A 6 31.84 -10.10 -27.01
N PHE A 7 33.00 -10.09 -26.33
CA PHE A 7 33.15 -9.49 -25.01
C PHE A 7 32.98 -7.97 -25.04
N PHE A 8 33.39 -7.30 -26.13
CA PHE A 8 33.19 -5.87 -26.32
C PHE A 8 31.74 -5.50 -26.67
N ALA A 9 31.01 -6.35 -27.40
CA ALA A 9 29.59 -6.12 -27.71
C ALA A 9 28.69 -6.25 -26.47
N VAL A 10 28.97 -7.19 -25.56
CA VAL A 10 28.25 -7.33 -24.29
C VAL A 10 28.58 -6.18 -23.32
N LEU A 11 29.83 -5.71 -23.30
CA LEU A 11 30.22 -4.56 -22.47
C LEU A 11 29.64 -3.23 -22.99
N VAL A 12 29.51 -3.07 -24.31
CA VAL A 12 28.91 -1.87 -24.93
C VAL A 12 27.38 -1.80 -24.73
N ILE A 13 26.68 -2.94 -24.62
CA ILE A 13 25.25 -2.95 -24.24
C ILE A 13 25.07 -2.56 -22.76
N ILE A 14 26.01 -2.94 -21.88
CA ILE A 14 26.01 -2.55 -20.46
C ILE A 14 26.40 -1.06 -20.29
N ILE A 15 27.31 -0.53 -21.12
CA ILE A 15 27.80 0.86 -21.03
C ILE A 15 26.90 1.85 -21.80
N ALA A 16 26.25 1.46 -22.90
CA ALA A 16 25.32 2.32 -23.62
C ALA A 16 24.02 2.62 -22.83
N GLY A 17 23.69 1.77 -21.84
CA GLY A 17 22.67 2.06 -20.83
C GLY A 17 23.11 3.02 -19.71
N CYS A 18 24.41 3.39 -19.65
CA CYS A 18 24.98 4.17 -18.54
C CYS A 18 25.37 5.62 -18.87
N THR A 19 25.06 6.14 -20.07
CA THR A 19 25.43 7.53 -20.44
C THR A 19 24.26 8.47 -20.72
N GLN A 20 23.04 8.14 -20.30
CA GLN A 20 22.05 9.18 -20.05
C GLN A 20 22.35 9.81 -18.69
N LYS A 21 22.71 11.10 -18.68
CA LYS A 21 22.60 11.95 -17.48
C LYS A 21 21.25 11.67 -16.84
N VAL A 22 21.27 10.94 -15.73
CA VAL A 22 20.07 10.43 -15.07
C VAL A 22 19.28 11.63 -14.60
N LYS A 23 18.17 11.94 -15.29
CA LYS A 23 17.07 12.67 -14.67
C LYS A 23 16.71 11.87 -13.42
N LYS A 24 16.73 12.54 -12.27
CA LYS A 24 16.58 11.96 -10.92
C LYS A 24 15.22 11.26 -10.70
N ASP A 25 14.32 11.33 -11.67
CA ASP A 25 13.01 10.68 -11.66
C ASP A 25 12.89 9.77 -12.89
N PHE A 26 12.47 8.52 -12.68
CA PHE A 26 11.99 7.69 -13.78
C PHE A 26 10.70 8.35 -14.30
N PRO A 27 10.65 8.81 -15.57
CA PRO A 27 9.47 9.51 -16.06
C PRO A 27 8.25 8.58 -16.03
N PRO A 28 7.06 9.09 -15.67
CA PRO A 28 5.84 8.31 -15.71
C PRO A 28 5.62 7.75 -17.12
N PHE A 29 5.19 6.50 -17.21
CA PHE A 29 4.89 5.87 -18.49
C PHE A 29 3.64 6.51 -19.09
N THR A 30 3.77 7.13 -20.27
CA THR A 30 2.66 7.73 -21.03
C THR A 30 2.47 7.01 -22.36
N ILE A 31 1.27 7.10 -22.96
CA ILE A 31 0.97 6.55 -24.29
C ILE A 31 1.94 7.09 -25.35
N ASP A 32 2.39 8.33 -25.20
CA ASP A 32 3.31 9.00 -26.13
C ASP A 32 4.74 8.44 -26.11
N ASN A 33 5.08 7.63 -25.09
CA ASN A 33 6.41 7.06 -24.87
C ASN A 33 6.46 5.53 -25.07
N VAL A 34 5.50 4.95 -25.80
CA VAL A 34 5.42 3.51 -26.09
C VAL A 34 6.41 3.13 -27.21
N SER A 35 7.19 2.07 -27.01
CA SER A 35 8.13 1.54 -28.01
C SER A 35 7.42 1.04 -29.28
N GLU A 36 8.07 1.19 -30.45
CA GLU A 36 7.56 0.72 -31.75
C GLU A 36 7.27 -0.80 -31.80
N ASP A 37 7.94 -1.60 -30.97
CA ASP A 37 7.75 -3.05 -30.84
C ASP A 37 6.58 -3.43 -29.91
N SER A 38 5.80 -2.44 -29.49
CA SER A 38 4.69 -2.62 -28.56
C SER A 38 3.37 -2.09 -29.12
N VAL A 39 2.28 -2.57 -28.55
CA VAL A 39 0.91 -2.14 -28.85
C VAL A 39 0.22 -1.73 -27.55
N VAL A 40 -0.59 -0.67 -27.62
CA VAL A 40 -1.45 -0.24 -26.52
C VAL A 40 -2.76 -1.01 -26.60
N ILE A 41 -3.08 -1.74 -25.53
CA ILE A 41 -4.36 -2.43 -25.36
C ILE A 41 -5.23 -1.60 -24.44
N THR A 42 -6.40 -1.21 -24.95
CA THR A 42 -7.39 -0.41 -24.23
C THR A 42 -8.45 -1.28 -23.55
N ILE A 43 -8.81 -0.91 -22.33
CA ILE A 43 -10.02 -1.32 -21.62
C ILE A 43 -10.92 -0.09 -21.57
N PRO A 44 -11.87 0.05 -22.51
CA PRO A 44 -12.77 1.19 -22.52
C PRO A 44 -13.57 1.29 -21.22
N TYR A 45 -13.80 2.50 -20.71
CA TYR A 45 -14.56 2.67 -19.47
C TYR A 45 -15.98 2.07 -19.59
N ASP A 46 -16.64 2.28 -20.72
CA ASP A 46 -17.99 1.75 -20.94
C ASP A 46 -18.05 0.22 -20.89
N GLU A 47 -17.01 -0.45 -21.41
CA GLU A 47 -16.86 -1.91 -21.32
C GLU A 47 -16.66 -2.34 -19.86
N PHE A 48 -15.77 -1.65 -19.14
CA PHE A 48 -15.51 -1.91 -17.74
C PHE A 48 -16.78 -1.71 -16.89
N ASN A 49 -17.44 -0.56 -17.01
CA ASN A 49 -18.63 -0.23 -16.23
C ASN A 49 -19.76 -1.19 -16.54
N THR A 50 -19.99 -1.52 -17.81
CA THR A 50 -21.00 -2.52 -18.20
C THR A 50 -20.71 -3.88 -17.55
N THR A 51 -19.45 -4.32 -17.56
CA THR A 51 -19.04 -5.59 -16.94
C THR A 51 -19.21 -5.55 -15.42
N PHE A 52 -18.82 -4.45 -14.78
CA PHE A 52 -18.96 -4.24 -13.34
C PHE A 52 -20.44 -4.24 -12.92
N GLN A 53 -21.31 -3.51 -13.62
CA GLN A 53 -22.74 -3.49 -13.34
C GLN A 53 -23.38 -4.88 -13.51
N ASN A 54 -22.93 -5.65 -14.51
CA ASN A 54 -23.37 -7.04 -14.68
C ASN A 54 -22.90 -7.92 -13.52
N ASN A 55 -21.63 -7.86 -13.12
CA ASN A 55 -21.11 -8.60 -11.98
C ASN A 55 -21.86 -8.23 -10.68
N LEU A 56 -22.14 -6.95 -10.50
CA LEU A 56 -22.90 -6.42 -9.37
C LEU A 56 -24.33 -6.98 -9.35
N ARG A 57 -25.02 -6.95 -10.49
CA ARG A 57 -26.36 -7.54 -10.64
C ARG A 57 -26.34 -9.04 -10.36
N TYR A 58 -25.37 -9.76 -10.90
CA TYR A 58 -25.17 -11.20 -10.66
C TYR A 58 -25.03 -11.49 -9.16
N GLN A 59 -24.23 -10.70 -8.45
CA GLN A 59 -23.99 -10.92 -7.03
C GLN A 59 -25.16 -10.50 -6.13
N LYS A 60 -25.94 -9.49 -6.52
CA LYS A 60 -27.21 -9.16 -5.85
C LYS A 60 -28.24 -10.28 -5.96
N ILE A 61 -28.32 -10.95 -7.11
CA ILE A 61 -29.18 -12.11 -7.32
C ILE A 61 -28.74 -13.28 -6.41
N LEU A 62 -27.45 -13.64 -6.42
CA LEU A 62 -26.91 -14.74 -5.61
C LEU A 62 -27.07 -14.52 -4.11
N SER A 63 -26.89 -13.28 -3.65
CA SER A 63 -27.02 -12.92 -2.23
C SER A 63 -28.47 -12.71 -1.76
N LYS A 64 -29.46 -12.88 -2.64
CA LYS A 64 -30.88 -12.56 -2.36
C LYS A 64 -31.05 -11.14 -1.81
N GLY A 65 -30.28 -10.18 -2.34
CA GLY A 65 -30.28 -8.79 -1.92
C GLY A 65 -29.46 -8.46 -0.67
N LYS A 66 -28.78 -9.42 -0.03
CA LYS A 66 -27.85 -9.15 1.09
C LYS A 66 -26.52 -8.65 0.55
N TYR A 67 -26.32 -7.34 0.53
CA TYR A 67 -25.19 -6.70 -0.15
C TYR A 67 -24.58 -5.58 0.70
N SER A 68 -23.25 -5.55 0.83
CA SER A 68 -22.51 -4.49 1.54
C SER A 68 -21.74 -3.59 0.56
N LYS A 69 -21.43 -2.37 0.99
CA LYS A 69 -20.60 -1.43 0.23
C LYS A 69 -19.17 -1.96 0.04
N ASP A 70 -18.62 -2.63 1.04
CA ASP A 70 -17.29 -3.24 0.96
C ASP A 70 -17.18 -4.26 -0.18
N LEU A 71 -18.22 -5.08 -0.36
CA LEU A 71 -18.29 -6.04 -1.45
C LEU A 71 -18.32 -5.35 -2.82
N GLN A 72 -18.82 -4.12 -2.91
CA GLN A 72 -18.84 -3.32 -4.14
C GLN A 72 -17.47 -2.90 -4.58
N ASP A 73 -16.68 -2.38 -3.65
CA ASP A 73 -15.33 -1.91 -3.92
C ASP A 73 -14.40 -3.08 -4.28
N GLU A 74 -14.57 -4.20 -3.58
CA GLU A 74 -13.89 -5.45 -3.89
C GLU A 74 -14.25 -5.91 -5.32
N LEU A 75 -15.54 -5.93 -5.65
CA LEU A 75 -16.01 -6.37 -6.96
C LEU A 75 -15.58 -5.44 -8.10
N TYR A 76 -15.49 -4.12 -7.85
CA TYR A 76 -14.94 -3.15 -8.79
C TYR A 76 -13.49 -3.50 -9.12
N SER A 77 -12.67 -3.69 -8.09
CA SER A 77 -11.25 -4.02 -8.21
C SER A 77 -11.04 -5.37 -8.91
N GLN A 78 -11.83 -6.39 -8.53
CA GLN A 78 -11.80 -7.71 -9.16
C GLN A 78 -12.23 -7.65 -10.63
N THR A 79 -13.26 -6.87 -10.97
CA THR A 79 -13.72 -6.72 -12.35
C THR A 79 -12.64 -6.11 -13.23
N TYR A 80 -11.93 -5.10 -12.72
CA TYR A 80 -10.85 -4.46 -13.45
C TYR A 80 -9.71 -5.44 -13.74
N LEU A 81 -9.24 -6.15 -12.70
CA LEU A 81 -8.20 -7.16 -12.84
C LEU A 81 -8.62 -8.30 -13.78
N ALA A 82 -9.89 -8.72 -13.73
CA ALA A 82 -10.42 -9.76 -14.60
C ALA A 82 -10.42 -9.32 -16.08
N LEU A 83 -10.89 -8.10 -16.38
CA LEU A 83 -10.86 -7.55 -17.74
C LEU A 83 -9.44 -7.38 -18.26
N GLN A 84 -8.52 -6.92 -17.40
CA GLN A 84 -7.11 -6.83 -17.77
C GLN A 84 -6.54 -8.20 -18.16
N ASN A 85 -6.76 -9.23 -17.34
CA ASN A 85 -6.29 -10.58 -17.65
C ASN A 85 -6.96 -11.15 -18.91
N GLU A 86 -8.24 -10.89 -19.09
CA GLU A 86 -8.98 -11.31 -20.29
C GLU A 86 -8.43 -10.66 -21.55
N LYS A 87 -8.18 -9.35 -21.57
CA LYS A 87 -7.59 -8.66 -22.74
C LYS A 87 -6.20 -9.18 -23.05
N LYS A 88 -5.38 -9.46 -22.03
CA LYS A 88 -4.06 -10.08 -22.19
C LYS A 88 -4.17 -11.47 -22.81
N LEU A 89 -5.08 -12.30 -22.28
CA LEU A 89 -5.29 -13.65 -22.79
C LEU A 89 -5.76 -13.60 -24.24
N LEU A 90 -6.75 -12.76 -24.55
CA LEU A 90 -7.29 -12.58 -25.89
C LEU A 90 -6.20 -12.12 -26.88
N HIS A 91 -5.30 -11.22 -26.48
CA HIS A 91 -4.18 -10.82 -27.33
C HIS A 91 -3.32 -12.03 -27.76
N GLU A 92 -2.97 -12.89 -26.81
CA GLU A 92 -2.17 -14.09 -27.06
C GLU A 92 -2.95 -15.17 -27.85
N THR A 93 -4.17 -15.48 -27.43
CA THR A 93 -4.98 -16.54 -28.05
C THR A 93 -5.40 -16.16 -29.47
N ASN A 94 -5.73 -14.89 -29.71
CA ASN A 94 -6.03 -14.39 -31.06
C ASN A 94 -4.81 -14.44 -31.98
N TYR A 95 -3.59 -14.25 -31.43
CA TYR A 95 -2.38 -14.42 -32.21
C TYR A 95 -2.18 -15.87 -32.64
N LEU A 96 -2.30 -16.80 -31.70
CA LEU A 96 -2.13 -18.23 -31.95
C LEU A 96 -3.26 -18.86 -32.78
N GLY A 97 -4.48 -18.30 -32.73
CA GLY A 97 -5.67 -18.90 -33.34
C GLY A 97 -6.49 -19.77 -32.38
N ILE A 98 -6.19 -19.72 -31.08
CA ILE A 98 -6.99 -20.40 -30.05
C ILE A 98 -8.32 -19.66 -29.93
N GLN A 99 -9.41 -20.39 -30.10
CA GLN A 99 -10.77 -19.87 -30.00
C GLN A 99 -11.69 -20.95 -29.44
N ILE A 100 -12.87 -20.51 -28.96
CA ILE A 100 -13.98 -21.40 -28.66
C ILE A 100 -14.92 -21.37 -29.86
N THR A 101 -15.04 -22.51 -30.54
CA THR A 101 -15.91 -22.59 -31.73
C THR A 101 -17.37 -22.75 -31.34
N SER A 102 -18.30 -22.42 -32.24
CA SER A 102 -19.73 -22.63 -31.98
C SER A 102 -20.04 -24.10 -31.68
N LYS A 103 -19.40 -25.04 -32.39
CA LYS A 103 -19.60 -26.47 -32.18
C LYS A 103 -19.13 -26.93 -30.80
N GLU A 104 -18.01 -26.38 -30.35
CA GLU A 104 -17.48 -26.64 -29.01
C GLU A 104 -18.37 -26.03 -27.92
N GLU A 105 -18.85 -24.80 -28.11
CA GLU A 105 -19.80 -24.17 -27.20
C GLU A 105 -21.08 -25.01 -27.07
N GLU A 106 -21.64 -25.49 -28.17
CA GLU A 106 -22.81 -26.37 -28.16
C GLU A 106 -22.53 -27.68 -27.41
N ASP A 107 -21.35 -28.29 -27.61
CA ASP A 107 -20.99 -29.54 -26.94
C ASP A 107 -20.94 -29.38 -25.41
N TYR A 108 -20.35 -28.29 -24.92
CA TYR A 108 -20.27 -28.00 -23.49
C TYR A 108 -21.58 -27.58 -22.84
N ILE A 109 -22.53 -27.08 -23.62
CA ILE A 109 -23.82 -26.65 -23.08
C ILE A 109 -24.82 -27.81 -23.06
N TYR A 110 -24.97 -28.52 -24.18
CA TYR A 110 -26.00 -29.55 -24.33
C TYR A 110 -25.59 -30.71 -25.23
N GLY A 111 -24.31 -30.82 -25.62
CA GLY A 111 -23.81 -31.97 -26.36
C GLY A 111 -23.42 -33.13 -25.45
N GLU A 112 -22.47 -33.94 -25.89
CA GLU A 112 -22.06 -35.15 -25.17
C GLU A 112 -21.17 -34.82 -23.96
N HIS A 113 -20.52 -33.66 -23.94
CA HIS A 113 -19.49 -33.31 -22.95
C HIS A 113 -19.86 -32.04 -22.18
N ILE A 114 -21.00 -32.08 -21.50
CA ILE A 114 -21.55 -30.91 -20.82
C ILE A 114 -20.65 -30.47 -19.66
N ASP A 115 -20.41 -29.16 -19.58
CA ASP A 115 -19.60 -28.52 -18.53
C ASP A 115 -20.14 -28.87 -17.12
N GLU A 116 -19.24 -29.09 -16.16
CA GLU A 116 -19.59 -29.44 -14.79
C GLU A 116 -20.46 -28.34 -14.14
N LYS A 117 -20.20 -27.07 -14.43
CA LYS A 117 -21.00 -25.94 -13.91
C LYS A 117 -22.44 -25.96 -14.40
N ILE A 118 -22.70 -26.55 -15.58
CA ILE A 118 -24.05 -26.73 -16.11
C ILE A 118 -24.66 -28.00 -15.52
N SER A 119 -23.98 -29.14 -15.61
CA SER A 119 -24.53 -30.43 -15.15
C SER A 119 -24.77 -30.51 -13.64
N SER A 120 -24.07 -29.68 -12.86
CA SER A 120 -24.29 -29.55 -11.42
C SER A 120 -25.50 -28.69 -11.04
N MET A 121 -26.05 -27.89 -11.96
CA MET A 121 -27.16 -26.97 -11.66
C MET A 121 -28.41 -27.75 -11.21
N PRO A 122 -29.07 -27.34 -10.11
CA PRO A 122 -30.27 -28.02 -9.61
C PRO A 122 -31.42 -28.10 -10.61
N ILE A 123 -31.55 -27.11 -11.50
CA ILE A 123 -32.62 -27.04 -12.50
C ILE A 123 -32.55 -28.17 -13.54
N PHE A 124 -31.36 -28.73 -13.78
CA PHE A 124 -31.16 -29.83 -14.70
C PHE A 124 -31.06 -31.18 -13.99
N LYS A 125 -31.41 -31.25 -12.69
CA LYS A 125 -31.49 -32.51 -11.95
C LYS A 125 -32.93 -32.97 -11.87
N ASN A 126 -33.15 -34.25 -12.17
CA ASN A 126 -34.47 -34.85 -12.04
C ASN A 126 -34.98 -34.70 -10.60
N PRO A 127 -36.21 -34.18 -10.38
CA PRO A 127 -36.72 -33.90 -9.04
C PRO A 127 -36.73 -35.12 -8.10
N LYS A 128 -36.95 -36.33 -8.65
CA LYS A 128 -37.06 -37.60 -7.92
C LYS A 128 -35.72 -38.29 -7.76
N THR A 129 -34.95 -38.45 -8.83
CA THR A 129 -33.71 -39.24 -8.79
C THR A 129 -32.47 -38.41 -8.41
N LYS A 130 -32.59 -37.07 -8.42
CA LYS A 130 -31.50 -36.10 -8.25
C LYS A 130 -30.34 -36.25 -9.25
N LYS A 131 -30.49 -37.13 -10.24
CA LYS A 131 -29.52 -37.33 -11.33
C LYS A 131 -29.70 -36.24 -12.38
N PHE A 132 -28.60 -35.87 -13.01
CA PHE A 132 -28.59 -34.92 -14.13
C PHE A 132 -29.41 -35.45 -15.32
N ASP A 133 -30.19 -34.55 -15.93
CA ASP A 133 -31.06 -34.80 -17.09
C ASP A 133 -30.71 -33.81 -18.21
N LYS A 134 -29.87 -34.25 -19.15
CA LYS A 134 -29.45 -33.49 -20.33
C LYS A 134 -30.62 -33.00 -21.20
N ASN A 135 -31.72 -33.75 -21.27
CA ASN A 135 -32.85 -33.42 -22.15
C ASN A 135 -33.63 -32.20 -21.67
N SER A 136 -33.44 -31.78 -20.42
CA SER A 136 -34.07 -30.59 -19.84
C SER A 136 -33.42 -29.27 -20.26
N ILE A 137 -32.19 -29.30 -20.79
CA ILE A 137 -31.39 -28.09 -21.07
C ILE A 137 -31.96 -27.30 -22.24
N LYS A 138 -32.20 -27.94 -23.38
CA LYS A 138 -32.66 -27.25 -24.60
C LYS A 138 -34.03 -26.57 -24.39
N PRO A 139 -35.06 -27.23 -23.82
CA PRO A 139 -36.32 -26.58 -23.50
C PRO A 139 -36.16 -25.39 -22.54
N PHE A 140 -35.28 -25.51 -21.54
CA PHE A 140 -35.00 -24.41 -20.62
C PHE A 140 -34.41 -23.20 -21.36
N ILE A 141 -33.38 -23.41 -22.19
CA ILE A 141 -32.73 -22.35 -22.98
C ILE A 141 -33.73 -21.68 -23.92
N ASP A 142 -34.53 -22.47 -24.63
CA ASP A 142 -35.54 -21.97 -25.56
C ASP A 142 -36.61 -21.14 -24.85
N ASN A 143 -36.94 -21.49 -23.59
CA ASN A 143 -37.87 -20.72 -22.78
C ASN A 143 -37.27 -19.39 -22.31
N ILE A 144 -36.06 -19.40 -21.74
CA ILE A 144 -35.43 -18.15 -21.25
C ILE A 144 -35.05 -17.20 -22.38
N LYS A 145 -34.82 -17.69 -23.60
CA LYS A 145 -34.54 -16.84 -24.77
C LYS A 145 -35.76 -16.04 -25.26
N LYS A 146 -36.97 -16.42 -24.88
CA LYS A 146 -38.21 -15.70 -25.27
C LYS A 146 -38.38 -14.38 -24.52
N ASP A 147 -37.79 -14.27 -23.33
CA ASP A 147 -37.74 -13.04 -22.54
C ASP A 147 -36.28 -12.70 -22.22
N THR A 148 -35.65 -11.96 -23.11
CA THR A 148 -34.24 -11.55 -22.99
C THR A 148 -33.97 -10.59 -21.83
N ASN A 149 -35.02 -10.05 -21.19
CA ASN A 149 -34.90 -9.20 -20.01
C ASN A 149 -35.03 -10.00 -18.69
N ALA A 150 -35.44 -11.27 -18.76
CA ALA A 150 -35.61 -12.12 -17.60
C ALA A 150 -34.30 -12.36 -16.84
N GLU A 151 -34.39 -12.39 -15.51
CA GLU A 151 -33.27 -12.72 -14.62
C GLU A 151 -32.61 -14.05 -14.99
N ALA A 152 -33.41 -15.05 -15.36
CA ALA A 152 -32.94 -16.36 -15.78
C ALA A 152 -32.06 -16.31 -17.04
N TYR A 153 -32.41 -15.48 -18.03
CA TYR A 153 -31.61 -15.29 -19.24
C TYR A 153 -30.30 -14.57 -18.95
N PHE A 154 -30.34 -13.53 -18.11
CA PHE A 154 -29.15 -12.83 -17.65
C PHE A 154 -28.16 -13.79 -16.94
N MET A 155 -28.65 -14.55 -15.95
CA MET A 155 -27.83 -15.52 -15.20
C MET A 155 -27.23 -16.58 -16.13
N TRP A 156 -28.04 -17.11 -17.06
CA TRP A 156 -27.58 -18.07 -18.07
C TRP A 156 -26.44 -17.51 -18.92
N LYS A 157 -26.58 -16.27 -19.43
CA LYS A 157 -25.53 -15.61 -20.22
C LYS A 157 -24.24 -15.44 -19.43
N GLN A 158 -24.31 -15.07 -18.15
CA GLN A 158 -23.12 -14.97 -17.29
C GLN A 158 -22.43 -16.32 -17.10
N HIS A 159 -23.20 -17.40 -16.88
CA HIS A 159 -22.64 -18.75 -16.78
C HIS A 159 -21.95 -19.19 -18.09
N VAL A 160 -22.60 -19.02 -19.24
CA VAL A 160 -22.02 -19.38 -20.54
C VAL A 160 -20.77 -18.56 -20.85
N ASN A 161 -20.78 -17.25 -20.60
CA ASN A 161 -19.60 -16.40 -20.77
C ASN A 161 -18.45 -16.82 -19.84
N GLY A 162 -18.75 -17.15 -18.59
CA GLY A 162 -17.75 -17.65 -17.64
C GLY A 162 -17.14 -18.98 -18.08
N ILE A 163 -17.93 -19.87 -18.69
CA ILE A 163 -17.45 -21.12 -19.27
C ILE A 163 -16.53 -20.83 -20.47
N LYS A 164 -16.93 -19.97 -21.40
CA LYS A 164 -16.09 -19.61 -22.56
C LYS A 164 -14.72 -19.07 -22.16
N LYS A 165 -14.69 -18.15 -21.19
CA LYS A 165 -13.43 -17.58 -20.66
C LYS A 165 -12.56 -18.67 -20.03
N ALA A 166 -13.15 -19.50 -19.17
CA ALA A 166 -12.43 -20.61 -18.53
C ALA A 166 -11.87 -21.60 -19.56
N ARG A 167 -12.63 -21.94 -20.61
CA ARG A 167 -12.17 -22.86 -21.67
C ARG A 167 -11.03 -22.27 -22.49
N LEU A 168 -11.08 -20.98 -22.76
CA LEU A 168 -9.99 -20.28 -23.46
C LEU A 168 -8.70 -20.29 -22.62
N GLU A 169 -8.83 -20.02 -21.31
CA GLU A 169 -7.72 -20.13 -20.33
C GLU A 169 -7.17 -21.55 -20.28
N GLU A 170 -8.04 -22.57 -20.16
CA GLU A 170 -7.64 -23.98 -20.09
C GLU A 170 -6.87 -24.45 -21.33
N LYS A 171 -7.31 -24.07 -22.55
CA LYS A 171 -6.59 -24.40 -23.79
C LYS A 171 -5.19 -23.79 -23.80
N TYR A 172 -5.09 -22.52 -23.41
CA TYR A 172 -3.81 -21.83 -23.32
C TYR A 172 -2.91 -22.49 -22.27
N GLU A 173 -3.39 -22.68 -21.04
CA GLU A 173 -2.66 -23.33 -19.95
C GLU A 173 -2.24 -24.77 -20.31
N ALA A 174 -3.06 -25.53 -21.04
CA ALA A 174 -2.72 -26.89 -21.45
C ALA A 174 -1.55 -26.94 -22.43
N LEU A 175 -1.46 -26.01 -23.37
CA LEU A 175 -0.28 -25.86 -24.23
C LEU A 175 0.97 -25.56 -23.38
N LEU A 176 0.83 -24.72 -22.34
CA LEU A 176 1.92 -24.45 -21.42
C LEU A 176 2.34 -25.73 -20.71
N HIS A 177 1.40 -26.44 -20.09
CA HIS A 177 1.70 -27.66 -19.36
C HIS A 177 2.34 -28.74 -20.24
N ALA A 178 1.88 -28.91 -21.48
CA ALA A 178 2.43 -29.88 -22.41
C ALA A 178 3.82 -29.50 -22.96
N SER A 179 4.24 -28.22 -22.82
CA SER A 179 5.59 -27.78 -23.18
C SER A 179 6.68 -28.23 -22.21
N PHE A 180 6.31 -28.75 -21.03
CA PHE A 180 7.27 -29.24 -20.05
C PHE A 180 7.42 -30.75 -20.14
N LEU A 181 8.65 -31.18 -20.44
CA LEU A 181 9.08 -32.56 -20.31
C LEU A 181 10.28 -32.64 -19.36
N ASP A 182 10.23 -33.56 -18.39
CA ASP A 182 11.40 -33.92 -17.61
C ASP A 182 12.35 -34.76 -18.46
N THR A 183 13.49 -34.19 -18.83
CA THR A 183 14.54 -34.95 -19.52
C THR A 183 15.26 -35.87 -18.54
N LYS A 184 15.84 -36.97 -19.02
CA LYS A 184 16.63 -37.87 -18.16
C LYS A 184 17.79 -37.13 -17.47
N ALA A 185 18.43 -36.19 -18.17
CA ALA A 185 19.49 -35.37 -17.60
C ALA A 185 18.97 -34.51 -16.44
N PHE A 186 17.82 -33.84 -16.66
CA PHE A 186 17.17 -33.02 -15.65
C PHE A 186 16.72 -33.83 -14.42
N ASP A 187 16.09 -34.99 -14.63
CA ASP A 187 15.71 -35.93 -13.57
C ASP A 187 16.90 -36.37 -12.72
N ASN A 188 17.99 -36.77 -13.37
CA ASN A 188 19.21 -37.22 -12.69
C ASN A 188 19.84 -36.08 -11.88
N TRP A 189 19.92 -34.90 -12.48
CA TRP A 189 20.45 -33.70 -11.85
C TRP A 189 19.65 -33.32 -10.59
N HIS A 190 18.32 -33.25 -10.68
CA HIS A 190 17.46 -32.86 -9.56
C HIS A 190 17.57 -33.83 -8.37
N ASN A 191 17.65 -35.14 -8.64
CA ASN A 191 17.72 -36.16 -7.60
C ASN A 191 19.09 -36.22 -6.89
N LYS A 192 20.17 -35.79 -7.55
CA LYS A 192 21.55 -35.89 -7.04
C LYS A 192 21.79 -35.11 -5.75
N LEU A 193 21.15 -33.95 -5.59
CA LEU A 193 21.43 -33.03 -4.47
C LEU A 193 20.44 -33.13 -3.31
N ALA A 194 19.36 -33.93 -3.43
CA ALA A 194 18.27 -33.96 -2.46
C ALA A 194 18.42 -34.96 -1.29
N VAL A 195 19.58 -35.64 -1.16
CA VAL A 195 19.72 -36.92 -0.42
C VAL A 195 20.67 -36.92 0.79
N GLY A 196 21.51 -35.89 0.98
CA GLY A 196 22.53 -35.84 2.03
C GLY A 196 22.12 -35.03 3.26
N GLU A 197 22.35 -35.60 4.45
CA GLU A 197 22.26 -34.91 5.75
C GLU A 197 23.69 -34.62 6.24
N SER A 198 24.04 -33.34 6.37
CA SER A 198 25.37 -32.91 6.78
C SER A 198 25.41 -32.55 8.27
N LYS A 199 26.51 -32.91 8.92
CA LYS A 199 26.89 -32.41 10.24
C LYS A 199 28.12 -31.52 10.10
N LEU A 200 28.09 -30.34 10.70
CA LEU A 200 29.13 -29.35 10.48
C LEU A 200 29.30 -28.40 11.66
N LYS A 201 30.52 -27.92 11.85
CA LYS A 201 30.85 -26.84 12.79
C LYS A 201 30.96 -25.52 12.06
N ILE A 202 30.37 -24.46 12.60
CA ILE A 202 30.20 -23.17 11.92
C ILE A 202 30.26 -22.01 12.92
N PHE A 203 30.82 -20.89 12.49
CA PHE A 203 30.53 -19.58 13.07
C PHE A 203 30.11 -18.60 11.96
N THR A 204 29.33 -17.58 12.32
CA THR A 204 28.85 -16.56 11.38
C THR A 204 28.99 -15.18 11.97
N VAL A 205 29.32 -14.19 11.14
CA VAL A 205 29.43 -12.79 11.55
C VAL A 205 28.39 -11.97 10.78
N PRO A 206 27.42 -11.33 11.46
CA PRO A 206 26.38 -10.55 10.80
C PRO A 206 26.93 -9.24 10.24
N TYR A 207 26.41 -8.81 9.09
CA TYR A 207 26.86 -7.59 8.41
C TYR A 207 26.49 -6.31 9.17
N ASN A 208 25.45 -6.35 10.02
CA ASN A 208 25.03 -5.19 10.83
C ASN A 208 26.12 -4.66 11.77
N ARG A 209 27.13 -5.48 12.12
CA ARG A 209 28.31 -5.04 12.88
C ARG A 209 29.15 -3.97 12.17
N TYR A 210 29.03 -3.89 10.86
CA TYR A 210 29.82 -2.99 10.01
C TYR A 210 28.99 -1.84 9.42
N TYR A 211 27.73 -1.68 9.83
CA TYR A 211 26.88 -0.61 9.30
C TYR A 211 27.46 0.78 9.58
N ASP A 212 28.10 1.00 10.72
CA ASP A 212 28.73 2.29 11.05
C ASP A 212 29.98 2.59 10.20
N SER A 213 30.50 1.59 9.47
CA SER A 213 31.64 1.74 8.56
C SER A 213 31.23 2.01 7.11
N ILE A 214 29.92 2.03 6.82
CA ILE A 214 29.37 2.10 5.47
C ILE A 214 28.28 3.17 5.41
N ASP A 215 28.35 4.01 4.39
CA ASP A 215 27.31 4.98 4.07
C ASP A 215 26.88 4.79 2.60
N PRO A 216 25.80 4.04 2.33
CA PRO A 216 25.37 3.80 0.96
C PRO A 216 24.89 5.08 0.27
N THR A 217 25.32 5.26 -0.97
CA THR A 217 24.99 6.40 -1.83
C THR A 217 23.64 6.22 -2.51
N ASP A 218 23.08 7.30 -3.05
CA ASP A 218 21.88 7.26 -3.89
C ASP A 218 22.03 6.29 -5.08
N ASP A 219 23.22 6.24 -5.69
CA ASP A 219 23.52 5.36 -6.80
C ASP A 219 23.47 3.88 -6.38
N ASP A 220 23.88 3.54 -5.16
CA ASP A 220 23.77 2.17 -4.63
C ASP A 220 22.30 1.73 -4.51
N TYR A 221 21.43 2.63 -4.05
CA TYR A 221 19.99 2.38 -3.99
C TYR A 221 19.37 2.28 -5.38
N ILE A 222 19.76 3.15 -6.32
CA ILE A 222 19.27 3.13 -7.71
C ILE A 222 19.69 1.84 -8.40
N GLU A 223 20.95 1.41 -8.25
CA GLU A 223 21.44 0.15 -8.83
C GLU A 223 20.65 -1.03 -8.26
N PHE A 224 20.38 -1.02 -6.96
CA PHE A 224 19.60 -2.06 -6.31
C PHE A 224 18.12 -2.07 -6.77
N LEU A 225 17.49 -0.90 -6.89
CA LEU A 225 16.11 -0.73 -7.33
C LEU A 225 15.93 -1.12 -8.80
N ARG A 226 16.86 -0.75 -9.69
CA ARG A 226 16.82 -1.10 -11.13
C ARG A 226 16.76 -2.61 -11.34
N LYS A 227 17.47 -3.38 -10.50
CA LYS A 227 17.43 -4.85 -10.54
C LYS A 227 16.07 -5.42 -10.08
N ARG A 228 15.26 -4.66 -9.33
CA ARG A 228 14.03 -5.08 -8.63
C ARG A 228 12.78 -4.25 -8.95
N ILE A 229 12.78 -3.54 -10.07
CA ILE A 229 11.80 -2.47 -10.34
C ILE A 229 10.33 -2.95 -10.28
N TYR A 230 10.08 -4.22 -10.59
CA TYR A 230 8.75 -4.86 -10.54
C TYR A 230 8.29 -5.24 -9.12
N ASP A 231 9.18 -5.30 -8.14
CA ASP A 231 8.83 -5.60 -6.75
C ASP A 231 8.46 -4.34 -5.95
N TYR A 232 8.80 -3.15 -6.46
CA TYR A 232 8.62 -1.85 -5.80
C TYR A 232 7.78 -0.91 -6.66
N GLN A 233 6.57 -1.36 -7.02
CA GLN A 233 5.56 -0.53 -7.67
C GLN A 233 4.56 0.01 -6.65
N VAL A 234 4.13 1.26 -6.84
CA VAL A 234 3.06 1.88 -6.07
C VAL A 234 1.77 1.90 -6.89
N SER A 235 0.63 1.77 -6.21
CA SER A 235 -0.67 1.99 -6.82
C SER A 235 -0.87 3.46 -7.18
N ASP A 236 -1.90 3.74 -7.97
CA ASP A 236 -2.30 5.11 -8.24
C ASP A 236 -2.76 5.81 -6.95
N LYS A 237 -2.48 7.12 -6.88
CA LYS A 237 -2.86 7.99 -5.76
C LYS A 237 -3.70 9.18 -6.22
N ARG A 238 -4.57 9.67 -5.34
CA ARG A 238 -5.26 10.96 -5.49
C ARG A 238 -4.76 11.90 -4.41
N TYR A 239 -4.49 13.15 -4.79
CA TYR A 239 -4.13 14.20 -3.86
C TYR A 239 -5.22 15.27 -3.91
N ILE A 240 -5.81 15.56 -2.76
CA ILE A 240 -6.83 16.58 -2.62
C ILE A 240 -6.31 17.72 -1.78
N ARG A 241 -6.81 18.92 -2.07
CA ARG A 241 -6.79 20.05 -1.15
C ARG A 241 -8.20 20.35 -0.72
N ILE A 242 -8.36 20.68 0.55
CA ILE A 242 -9.64 21.09 1.11
C ILE A 242 -9.56 22.54 1.55
N ALA A 243 -10.66 23.27 1.40
CA ALA A 243 -10.90 24.52 2.09
C ALA A 243 -12.11 24.31 3.02
N GLN A 244 -11.90 24.46 4.33
CA GLN A 244 -12.97 24.30 5.31
C GLN A 244 -13.76 25.61 5.41
N ILE A 245 -15.05 25.57 5.08
CA ILE A 245 -15.96 26.71 5.25
C ILE A 245 -16.67 26.54 6.60
N PRO A 246 -16.42 27.42 7.59
CA PRO A 246 -17.12 27.36 8.86
C PRO A 246 -18.61 27.61 8.64
N ALA A 247 -19.47 26.76 9.20
CA ALA A 247 -20.91 26.95 9.09
C ALA A 247 -21.34 28.27 9.74
N GLN A 248 -21.96 29.14 8.96
CA GLN A 248 -22.46 30.41 9.45
C GLN A 248 -23.81 30.19 10.14
N ILE A 249 -23.94 30.63 11.40
CA ILE A 249 -25.19 30.53 12.14
C ILE A 249 -26.08 31.73 11.82
N HIS A 250 -27.19 31.47 11.14
CA HIS A 250 -28.15 32.48 10.77
C HIS A 250 -29.29 32.54 11.78
N LYS A 251 -29.43 33.68 12.46
CA LYS A 251 -30.44 33.93 13.51
C LYS A 251 -31.84 33.40 13.17
N HIS A 252 -32.30 33.55 11.92
CA HIS A 252 -33.65 33.13 11.51
C HIS A 252 -33.91 31.62 11.56
N PHE A 253 -32.87 30.77 11.51
CA PHE A 253 -33.02 29.31 11.63
C PHE A 253 -33.11 28.87 13.10
N HIS A 254 -32.74 29.75 14.04
CA HIS A 254 -32.72 29.50 15.49
C HIS A 254 -33.85 30.24 16.23
N GLU A 255 -35.01 30.37 15.60
CA GLU A 255 -36.14 31.12 16.18
C GLU A 255 -36.74 30.42 17.40
N LYS A 256 -36.66 29.07 17.46
CA LYS A 256 -37.17 28.29 18.59
C LYS A 256 -36.35 28.53 19.84
N GLU A 257 -35.03 28.45 19.72
CA GLU A 257 -34.05 28.71 20.77
C GLU A 257 -34.19 30.15 21.26
N TYR A 258 -34.36 31.11 20.34
CA TYR A 258 -34.65 32.50 20.69
C TYR A 258 -35.91 32.63 21.53
N LYS A 259 -37.03 32.00 21.12
CA LYS A 259 -38.31 32.05 21.86
C LYS A 259 -38.18 31.45 23.25
N VAL A 260 -37.45 30.33 23.39
CA VAL A 260 -37.19 29.70 24.70
C VAL A 260 -36.31 30.59 25.57
N PHE A 261 -35.21 31.09 25.03
CA PHE A 261 -34.27 31.96 25.74
C PHE A 261 -34.95 33.25 26.21
N LYS A 262 -35.76 33.88 25.34
CA LYS A 262 -36.58 35.04 25.67
C LYS A 262 -37.58 34.73 26.81
N ARG A 263 -38.27 33.59 26.75
CA ARG A 263 -39.20 33.18 27.82
C ARG A 263 -38.51 33.00 29.16
N TYR A 264 -37.31 32.44 29.19
CA TYR A 264 -36.52 32.33 30.44
C TYR A 264 -36.23 33.71 31.02
N LEU A 265 -35.78 34.67 30.20
CA LEU A 265 -35.49 36.04 30.64
C LEU A 265 -36.73 36.77 31.18
N GLU A 266 -37.91 36.50 30.61
CA GLU A 266 -39.19 37.09 31.06
C GLU A 266 -39.70 36.46 32.36
N THR A 267 -39.36 35.20 32.65
CA THR A 267 -39.93 34.43 33.77
C THR A 267 -39.01 34.28 34.97
N ILE A 268 -37.69 34.30 34.77
CA ILE A 268 -36.70 34.06 35.82
C ILE A 268 -35.69 35.22 35.82
N LYS A 269 -35.70 36.03 36.89
CA LYS A 269 -34.78 37.18 37.04
C LYS A 269 -33.39 36.81 37.56
N ASP A 270 -33.19 35.55 37.91
CA ASP A 270 -31.96 34.97 38.44
C ASP A 270 -31.29 34.14 37.33
N PHE A 271 -30.17 34.66 36.80
CA PHE A 271 -29.47 34.06 35.67
C PHE A 271 -28.81 32.73 36.03
N ASP A 272 -28.29 32.57 37.25
CA ASP A 272 -27.67 31.33 37.70
C ASP A 272 -28.71 30.22 37.83
N LYS A 273 -29.93 30.58 38.25
CA LYS A 273 -31.06 29.64 38.23
C LYS A 273 -31.43 29.21 36.81
N ILE A 274 -31.40 30.12 35.82
CA ILE A 274 -31.66 29.75 34.41
C ILE A 274 -30.60 28.76 33.92
N ALA A 275 -29.31 29.05 34.13
CA ALA A 275 -28.23 28.16 33.70
C ALA A 275 -28.23 26.80 34.42
N THR A 276 -28.69 26.76 35.68
CA THR A 276 -28.85 25.49 36.42
C THR A 276 -30.04 24.67 35.91
N GLN A 277 -31.07 25.31 35.34
CA GLN A 277 -32.26 24.65 34.81
C GLN A 277 -32.12 24.23 33.33
N ASN A 278 -31.10 24.70 32.63
CA ASN A 278 -30.87 24.38 31.23
C ASN A 278 -29.37 24.21 30.94
N ASP A 279 -28.97 22.95 30.70
CA ASP A 279 -27.57 22.57 30.49
C ASP A 279 -26.91 23.24 29.28
N PHE A 280 -27.68 23.79 28.34
CA PHE A 280 -27.15 24.52 27.19
C PHE A 280 -26.87 25.99 27.48
N ILE A 281 -27.50 26.56 28.50
CA ILE A 281 -27.33 27.97 28.88
C ILE A 281 -26.24 28.07 29.94
N LYS A 282 -25.34 29.04 29.77
CA LYS A 282 -24.20 29.28 30.66
C LYS A 282 -24.27 30.69 31.24
N THR A 283 -23.75 30.85 32.46
CA THR A 283 -23.54 32.16 33.08
C THR A 283 -22.06 32.44 33.32
N PHE A 284 -21.73 33.71 33.30
CA PHE A 284 -20.51 34.21 33.93
C PHE A 284 -20.77 35.62 34.49
N SER A 285 -20.02 36.00 35.52
CA SER A 285 -20.08 37.33 36.09
C SER A 285 -18.75 38.03 35.91
N SER A 286 -18.79 39.33 35.62
CA SER A 286 -17.62 40.18 35.46
C SER A 286 -18.00 41.64 35.71
N TYR A 287 -17.09 42.57 35.44
CA TYR A 287 -17.34 43.99 35.54
C TYR A 287 -16.74 44.75 34.35
N TYR A 288 -17.34 45.90 34.04
CA TYR A 288 -16.77 46.91 33.15
C TYR A 288 -16.51 48.19 33.93
N THR A 289 -15.43 48.89 33.59
CA THR A 289 -15.23 50.29 33.94
C THR A 289 -15.64 51.15 32.76
N GLU A 290 -15.74 52.47 32.93
CA GLU A 290 -16.04 53.37 31.81
C GLU A 290 -15.06 53.25 30.63
N ASN A 291 -13.82 52.84 30.91
CA ASN A 291 -12.76 52.66 29.91
C ASN A 291 -12.76 51.27 29.25
N THR A 292 -13.30 50.24 29.91
CA THR A 292 -13.36 48.87 29.37
C THR A 292 -14.73 48.48 28.80
N LEU A 293 -15.69 49.40 28.85
CA LEU A 293 -17.07 49.19 28.42
C LEU A 293 -17.17 49.05 26.90
N PRO A 294 -17.72 47.93 26.36
CA PRO A 294 -17.87 47.75 24.92
C PRO A 294 -18.78 48.81 24.30
N GLU A 295 -18.38 49.36 23.16
CA GLU A 295 -19.05 50.50 22.51
C GLU A 295 -20.55 50.23 22.24
N LYS A 296 -20.89 49.01 21.80
CA LYS A 296 -22.27 48.57 21.57
C LYS A 296 -23.15 48.54 22.84
N LEU A 297 -22.55 48.38 24.01
CA LEU A 297 -23.25 48.26 25.30
C LEU A 297 -23.17 49.54 26.13
N LYS A 298 -22.41 50.54 25.66
CA LYS A 298 -22.11 51.77 26.38
C LYS A 298 -23.37 52.50 26.85
N SER A 299 -24.32 52.72 25.94
CA SER A 299 -25.59 53.39 26.24
C SER A 299 -26.44 52.63 27.26
N TYR A 300 -26.46 51.29 27.19
CA TYR A 300 -27.23 50.47 28.12
C TYR A 300 -26.68 50.58 29.55
N PHE A 301 -25.37 50.42 29.73
CA PHE A 301 -24.76 50.50 31.06
C PHE A 301 -24.81 51.92 31.65
N GLN A 302 -24.53 52.95 30.85
CA GLN A 302 -24.51 54.34 31.32
C GLN A 302 -25.89 54.85 31.80
N ASN A 303 -26.97 54.39 31.16
CA ASN A 303 -28.34 54.79 31.48
C ASN A 303 -29.09 53.78 32.36
N GLY A 304 -28.54 52.59 32.54
CA GLY A 304 -29.16 51.48 33.26
C GLY A 304 -29.05 51.59 34.79
N LYS A 305 -29.80 50.75 35.48
CA LYS A 305 -29.82 50.59 36.93
C LYS A 305 -29.53 49.14 37.32
N SER A 306 -29.14 48.93 38.59
CA SER A 306 -29.03 47.59 39.16
C SER A 306 -30.34 46.81 38.96
N GLY A 307 -30.21 45.59 38.44
CA GLY A 307 -31.31 44.70 38.11
C GLY A 307 -31.82 44.81 36.67
N ASP A 308 -31.44 45.84 35.90
CA ASP A 308 -31.82 45.95 34.50
C ASP A 308 -31.22 44.82 33.68
N ILE A 309 -31.94 44.37 32.64
CA ILE A 309 -31.53 43.28 31.75
C ILE A 309 -31.50 43.79 30.30
N TYR A 310 -30.40 43.55 29.59
CA TYR A 310 -30.24 43.81 28.16
C TYR A 310 -30.17 42.50 27.38
N GLY A 311 -31.05 42.37 26.38
CA GLY A 311 -31.17 41.20 25.55
C GLY A 311 -32.61 40.70 25.46
N PRO A 312 -32.84 39.56 24.79
CA PRO A 312 -31.83 38.71 24.17
C PRO A 312 -31.25 39.32 22.88
N TYR A 313 -29.93 39.32 22.76
CA TYR A 313 -29.21 39.73 21.54
C TYR A 313 -28.37 38.57 21.01
N PHE A 314 -28.00 38.61 19.72
CA PHE A 314 -27.22 37.55 19.08
C PHE A 314 -25.79 38.04 18.83
N GLU A 315 -24.80 37.32 19.34
CA GLU A 315 -23.39 37.63 19.14
C GLU A 315 -22.53 36.38 19.39
N ASN A 316 -21.47 36.21 18.59
CA ASN A 316 -20.56 35.07 18.65
C ASN A 316 -21.29 33.73 18.65
N ASN A 317 -22.16 33.52 17.66
CA ASN A 317 -22.93 32.28 17.48
C ASN A 317 -23.76 31.89 18.70
N SER A 318 -24.18 32.87 19.51
CA SER A 318 -24.90 32.64 20.78
C SER A 318 -26.04 33.64 20.94
N TYR A 319 -27.15 33.20 21.53
CA TYR A 319 -28.09 34.14 22.14
C TYR A 319 -27.57 34.55 23.52
N ARG A 320 -27.59 35.84 23.81
CA ARG A 320 -26.98 36.44 25.00
C ARG A 320 -27.93 37.39 25.69
N ALA A 321 -27.78 37.50 27.01
CA ALA A 321 -28.38 38.55 27.82
C ALA A 321 -27.38 39.00 28.87
N LEU A 322 -27.48 40.26 29.28
CA LEU A 322 -26.67 40.86 30.32
C LEU A 322 -27.60 41.42 31.39
N LYS A 323 -27.24 41.25 32.65
CA LYS A 323 -27.92 41.86 33.78
C LYS A 323 -26.93 42.72 34.55
N ILE A 324 -27.27 43.97 34.81
CA ILE A 324 -26.48 44.84 35.70
C ILE A 324 -26.72 44.38 37.13
N ASN A 325 -25.65 44.03 37.84
CA ASN A 325 -25.73 43.61 39.24
C ASN A 325 -25.59 44.82 40.17
N THR A 326 -24.47 45.54 40.11
CA THR A 326 -24.22 46.76 40.88
C THR A 326 -23.62 47.85 39.98
N ILE A 327 -23.90 49.11 40.34
CA ILE A 327 -23.26 50.29 39.76
C ILE A 327 -22.63 51.03 40.93
N GLU A 328 -21.31 51.09 40.94
CA GLU A 328 -20.53 51.72 42.01
C GLU A 328 -19.73 52.88 41.43
N GLU A 329 -19.79 54.04 42.08
CA GLU A 329 -18.90 55.16 41.79
C GLU A 329 -17.67 54.99 42.67
N LEU A 330 -16.58 54.53 42.07
CA LEU A 330 -15.33 54.26 42.75
C LEU A 330 -14.26 55.24 42.26
N PRO A 331 -13.26 55.54 43.09
CA PRO A 331 -12.08 56.21 42.60
C PRO A 331 -11.40 55.40 41.49
N THR A 332 -10.75 56.04 40.53
CA THR A 332 -9.93 55.33 39.53
C THR A 332 -8.49 55.16 39.98
N GLU A 333 -8.02 56.07 40.86
CA GLU A 333 -6.69 56.04 41.45
C GLU A 333 -6.80 56.13 42.98
N ALA A 334 -6.00 55.31 43.67
CA ALA A 334 -5.88 55.35 45.13
C ALA A 334 -4.41 55.38 45.52
N LYS A 335 -4.12 56.07 46.61
CA LYS A 335 -2.83 56.01 47.29
C LYS A 335 -3.05 55.34 48.64
N ALA A 336 -2.24 54.35 48.98
CA ALA A 336 -2.40 53.60 50.22
C ALA A 336 -1.06 53.20 50.81
N GLN A 337 -1.00 53.07 52.13
CA GLN A 337 0.14 52.47 52.82
C GLN A 337 -0.29 51.10 53.33
N HIS A 338 0.60 50.12 53.32
CA HIS A 338 0.21 48.77 53.75
C HIS A 338 1.27 48.04 54.55
N LEU A 339 0.81 47.06 55.34
CA LEU A 339 1.59 46.06 56.03
C LEU A 339 0.98 44.69 55.73
N VAL A 340 1.73 43.78 55.10
CA VAL A 340 1.30 42.39 54.92
C VAL A 340 1.94 41.47 55.94
N ILE A 341 1.13 40.65 56.63
CA ILE A 341 1.62 39.64 57.56
C ILE A 341 1.10 38.27 57.11
N ASN A 342 2.04 37.36 56.84
CA ASN A 342 1.71 35.98 56.49
C ASN A 342 1.59 35.11 57.75
N HIS A 343 0.86 33.99 57.65
CA HIS A 343 0.73 32.97 58.70
C HIS A 343 0.20 33.47 60.06
N ILE A 344 -0.70 34.45 60.05
CA ILE A 344 -1.36 34.98 61.26
C ILE A 344 -2.87 34.73 61.25
N SER A 345 -3.43 34.44 62.43
CA SER A 345 -4.87 34.20 62.56
C SER A 345 -5.67 35.50 62.37
N LYS A 346 -6.95 35.36 62.01
CA LYS A 346 -7.84 36.52 61.80
C LYS A 346 -8.02 37.32 63.08
N GLU A 347 -8.05 36.68 64.24
CA GLU A 347 -8.21 37.33 65.55
C GLU A 347 -7.01 38.22 65.88
N ILE A 348 -5.79 37.72 65.64
CA ILE A 348 -4.56 38.46 65.95
C ILE A 348 -4.41 39.65 65.01
N ILE A 349 -4.69 39.49 63.70
CA ILE A 349 -4.58 40.62 62.77
C ILE A 349 -5.66 41.69 63.02
N LEU A 350 -6.86 41.30 63.46
CA LEU A 350 -7.88 42.26 63.89
C LEU A 350 -7.46 43.04 65.14
N SER A 351 -6.84 42.37 66.11
CA SER A 351 -6.28 43.05 67.29
C SER A 351 -5.18 44.03 66.89
N LEU A 352 -4.29 43.62 65.99
CA LEU A 352 -3.20 44.45 65.51
C LEU A 352 -3.70 45.66 64.71
N LYS A 353 -4.70 45.47 63.83
CA LYS A 353 -5.37 46.57 63.12
C LYS A 353 -5.92 47.59 64.10
N LYS A 354 -6.61 47.15 65.16
CA LYS A 354 -7.19 48.04 66.17
C LYS A 354 -6.13 48.80 66.96
N GLU A 355 -5.00 48.16 67.27
CA GLU A 355 -3.85 48.82 67.89
C GLU A 355 -3.27 49.91 66.98
N ILE A 356 -3.06 49.59 65.69
CA ILE A 356 -2.56 50.53 64.70
C ILE A 356 -3.54 51.69 64.50
N GLU A 357 -4.85 51.43 64.43
CA GLU A 357 -5.90 52.46 64.35
C GLU A 357 -5.83 53.45 65.51
N VAL A 358 -5.69 52.96 66.74
CA VAL A 358 -5.58 53.82 67.93
C VAL A 358 -4.32 54.68 67.86
N LYS A 359 -3.17 54.08 67.53
CA LYS A 359 -1.90 54.81 67.43
C LYS A 359 -1.92 55.88 66.33
N VAL A 360 -2.43 55.55 65.14
CA VAL A 360 -2.60 56.51 64.04
C VAL A 360 -3.58 57.62 64.41
N SER A 361 -4.69 57.31 65.09
CA SER A 361 -5.63 58.32 65.56
C SER A 361 -5.04 59.29 66.58
N ASN A 362 -4.01 58.87 67.33
CA ASN A 362 -3.26 59.72 68.25
C ASN A 362 -2.14 60.54 67.57
N GLY A 363 -2.03 60.48 66.25
CA GLY A 363 -1.07 61.26 65.45
C GLY A 363 0.22 60.52 65.07
N GLU A 364 0.34 59.22 65.38
CA GLU A 364 1.49 58.42 64.94
C GLU A 364 1.43 58.13 63.43
N SER A 365 2.60 58.07 62.79
CA SER A 365 2.70 57.81 61.35
C SER A 365 2.48 56.33 61.02
N PHE A 366 1.53 56.02 60.14
CA PHE A 366 1.25 54.63 59.75
C PHE A 366 2.47 53.95 59.13
N ILE A 367 3.27 54.66 58.32
CA ILE A 367 4.45 54.05 57.67
C ILE A 367 5.53 53.67 58.69
N GLU A 368 5.69 54.45 59.76
CA GLU A 368 6.64 54.14 60.84
C GLU A 368 6.13 52.96 61.68
N LEU A 369 4.82 52.89 61.93
CA LEU A 369 4.20 51.73 62.58
C LEU A 369 4.31 50.48 61.71
N ALA A 370 4.05 50.58 60.41
CA ALA A 370 4.19 49.47 59.46
C ALA A 370 5.62 48.93 59.48
N LYS A 371 6.63 49.81 59.52
CA LYS A 371 8.04 49.46 59.71
C LYS A 371 8.30 48.75 61.03
N GLU A 372 7.86 49.33 62.15
CA GLU A 372 8.03 48.75 63.49
C GLU A 372 7.44 47.32 63.56
N TYR A 373 6.22 47.14 63.06
CA TYR A 373 5.58 45.83 63.05
C TYR A 373 6.22 44.90 62.03
N ALA A 374 6.68 45.38 60.89
CA ALA A 374 7.42 44.56 59.95
C ALA A 374 8.71 44.02 60.57
N ASP A 375 9.49 44.86 61.27
CA ASP A 375 10.68 44.45 62.00
C ASP A 375 10.33 43.43 63.10
N LYS A 376 9.26 43.67 63.85
CA LYS A 376 8.77 42.78 64.91
C LYS A 376 8.36 41.39 64.39
N TYR A 377 7.76 41.32 63.21
CA TYR A 377 7.30 40.08 62.59
C TYR A 377 8.28 39.52 61.55
N GLY A 378 9.47 40.12 61.37
CA GLY A 378 10.50 39.68 60.43
C GLY A 378 10.09 39.75 58.95
N ILE A 379 9.36 40.79 58.56
CA ILE A 379 8.82 40.97 57.19
C ILE A 379 9.76 41.86 56.37
N ASP A 380 10.45 41.26 55.41
CA ASP A 380 11.34 41.99 54.49
C ASP A 380 10.59 42.48 53.23
N GLY A 381 10.70 43.78 52.92
CA GLY A 381 10.31 44.39 51.65
C GLY A 381 8.83 44.37 51.23
N LYS A 382 7.88 43.92 52.08
CA LYS A 382 6.45 43.78 51.73
C LYS A 382 5.50 44.65 52.58
N TRP A 383 5.97 45.83 52.91
CA TRP A 383 5.22 46.87 53.61
C TRP A 383 5.75 48.21 53.08
N GLY A 384 4.92 49.24 53.07
CA GLY A 384 5.35 50.50 52.48
C GLY A 384 4.23 51.40 52.00
N ASP A 385 4.64 52.55 51.46
CA ASP A 385 3.79 53.46 50.71
C ASP A 385 3.61 52.92 49.30
N LEU A 386 2.39 52.49 49.00
CA LEU A 386 1.93 52.21 47.66
C LEU A 386 1.48 53.56 47.11
N ASP A 387 2.39 54.21 46.37
CA ASP A 387 2.07 55.43 45.63
C ASP A 387 0.85 55.20 44.72
N TRP A 388 0.35 56.24 44.05
CA TRP A 388 -0.88 56.15 43.25
C TRP A 388 -0.94 54.90 42.35
N PHE A 389 -1.95 54.06 42.57
CA PHE A 389 -2.23 52.86 41.80
C PHE A 389 -3.68 52.85 41.33
N THR A 390 -3.95 52.13 40.24
CA THR A 390 -5.29 52.00 39.65
C THR A 390 -6.01 50.72 40.09
N TYR A 391 -7.34 50.72 39.99
CA TYR A 391 -8.15 49.55 40.33
C TYR A 391 -7.79 48.36 39.40
N GLY A 392 -7.34 47.24 39.98
CA GLY A 392 -6.88 46.05 39.25
C GLY A 392 -5.37 45.90 39.10
N GLU A 393 -4.57 46.91 39.48
CA GLU A 393 -3.10 46.75 39.60
C GLU A 393 -2.71 45.89 40.82
N MET A 394 -3.59 45.84 41.82
CA MET A 394 -3.49 44.94 42.96
C MET A 394 -4.50 43.79 42.79
N VAL A 395 -4.30 42.71 43.55
CA VAL A 395 -5.26 41.59 43.59
C VAL A 395 -6.65 42.07 44.02
N ASP A 396 -7.70 41.47 43.46
CA ASP A 396 -9.10 41.94 43.57
C ASP A 396 -9.50 42.29 45.02
N ASP A 397 -9.30 41.41 46.00
CA ASP A 397 -9.66 41.66 47.40
C ASP A 397 -8.93 42.88 48.01
N PHE A 398 -7.70 43.15 47.56
CA PHE A 398 -6.93 44.32 47.99
C PHE A 398 -7.48 45.58 47.33
N SER A 399 -7.64 45.56 46.00
CA SER A 399 -8.23 46.68 45.26
C SER A 399 -9.64 47.00 45.79
N ASP A 400 -10.50 46.02 45.99
CA ASP A 400 -11.84 46.22 46.57
C ASP A 400 -11.76 46.85 47.96
N SER A 401 -10.87 46.35 48.83
CA SER A 401 -10.73 46.90 50.18
C SER A 401 -10.30 48.37 50.17
N VAL A 402 -9.43 48.78 49.25
CA VAL A 402 -8.97 50.17 49.16
C VAL A 402 -10.04 51.06 48.51
N PHE A 403 -10.49 50.71 47.32
CA PHE A 403 -11.31 51.61 46.52
C PHE A 403 -12.76 51.76 47.02
N ILE A 404 -13.28 50.78 47.77
CA ILE A 404 -14.64 50.83 48.35
C ILE A 404 -14.68 51.70 49.64
N ASN A 405 -13.58 51.78 50.38
CA ASN A 405 -13.51 52.52 51.65
C ASN A 405 -13.00 53.96 51.42
N LYS A 406 -12.94 54.80 52.46
CA LYS A 406 -12.62 56.23 52.31
C LYS A 406 -11.16 56.53 52.67
N PRO A 407 -10.57 57.61 52.11
CA PRO A 407 -9.30 58.13 52.60
C PRO A 407 -9.36 58.38 54.12
N GLY A 408 -8.31 57.93 54.82
CA GLY A 408 -8.21 57.91 56.27
C GLY A 408 -8.68 56.60 56.92
N ASP A 409 -9.39 55.73 56.20
CA ASP A 409 -9.78 54.42 56.74
C ASP A 409 -8.58 53.47 56.77
N ILE A 410 -8.46 52.73 57.87
CA ILE A 410 -7.57 51.57 57.96
C ILE A 410 -8.42 50.32 57.78
N VAL A 411 -8.12 49.55 56.73
CA VAL A 411 -8.91 48.39 56.29
C VAL A 411 -8.08 47.11 56.29
N LEU A 412 -8.77 45.97 56.13
CA LEU A 412 -8.16 44.65 56.13
C LEU A 412 -8.50 43.91 54.84
N ALA A 413 -7.49 43.43 54.11
CA ALA A 413 -7.68 42.57 52.94
C ALA A 413 -6.96 41.23 53.14
N LYS A 414 -7.52 40.14 52.60
CA LYS A 414 -6.83 38.85 52.52
C LYS A 414 -6.31 38.65 51.11
N SER A 415 -5.07 38.19 50.96
CA SER A 415 -4.61 37.66 49.68
C SER A 415 -3.75 36.41 49.85
N GLN A 416 -3.30 35.86 48.73
CA GLN A 416 -2.31 34.76 48.70
C GLN A 416 -1.01 35.08 49.45
N TYR A 417 -0.70 36.37 49.69
CA TYR A 417 0.51 36.80 50.38
C TYR A 417 0.37 36.94 51.90
N GLY A 418 -0.86 36.86 52.44
CA GLY A 418 -1.12 37.06 53.86
C GLY A 418 -2.34 37.95 54.12
N TRP A 419 -2.43 38.47 55.34
CA TRP A 419 -3.38 39.52 55.69
C TRP A 419 -2.72 40.89 55.54
N HIS A 420 -3.42 41.82 54.89
CA HIS A 420 -2.97 43.19 54.66
C HIS A 420 -3.73 44.13 55.58
N ILE A 421 -3.01 44.91 56.38
CA ILE A 421 -3.55 46.10 57.05
C ILE A 421 -3.19 47.28 56.15
N ILE A 422 -4.20 48.02 55.70
CA ILE A 422 -4.03 49.03 54.66
C ILE A 422 -4.58 50.34 55.18
N ASN A 423 -3.76 51.38 55.20
CA ASN A 423 -4.18 52.76 55.44
C ASN A 423 -4.41 53.45 54.11
N ILE A 424 -5.65 53.88 53.86
CA ILE A 424 -5.99 54.57 52.61
C ILE A 424 -5.59 56.03 52.78
N VAL A 425 -4.63 56.49 51.98
CA VAL A 425 -4.06 57.84 52.12
C VAL A 425 -4.92 58.85 51.38
N ASP A 426 -5.24 58.58 50.11
CA ASP A 426 -6.01 59.50 49.27
C ASP A 426 -6.64 58.78 48.08
N HIS A 427 -7.69 59.37 47.51
CA HIS A 427 -8.42 58.90 46.34
C HIS A 427 -8.54 60.02 45.31
N LYS A 428 -8.39 59.69 44.03
CA LYS A 428 -8.47 60.68 42.94
C LYS A 428 -9.22 60.11 41.76
N ASN A 429 -9.97 61.01 41.09
CA ASN A 429 -10.81 60.76 39.90
C ASN A 429 -11.91 59.72 40.18
N ILE A 430 -13.17 59.98 39.82
CA ILE A 430 -14.28 59.03 40.07
C ILE A 430 -14.74 58.46 38.73
N SER A 431 -14.87 57.14 38.64
CA SER A 431 -15.50 56.47 37.50
C SER A 431 -16.50 55.43 37.94
N LYS A 432 -17.44 55.10 37.06
CA LYS A 432 -18.42 54.06 37.30
C LYS A 432 -17.85 52.68 37.00
N LYS A 433 -17.98 51.78 37.97
CA LYS A 433 -17.79 50.34 37.82
C LYS A 433 -19.16 49.68 37.73
N TYR A 434 -19.37 48.92 36.66
CA TYR A 434 -20.60 48.18 36.39
C TYR A 434 -20.32 46.68 36.54
N SER A 435 -20.75 46.08 37.64
CA SER A 435 -20.74 44.62 37.73
C SER A 435 -21.94 44.04 36.99
N PHE A 436 -21.76 42.92 36.29
CA PHE A 436 -22.81 42.30 35.50
C PHE A 436 -22.71 40.77 35.53
N THR A 437 -23.85 40.13 35.30
CA THR A 437 -23.92 38.70 34.96
C THR A 437 -24.39 38.56 33.52
N ALA A 438 -23.63 37.83 32.73
CA ALA A 438 -23.99 37.45 31.37
C ALA A 438 -24.58 36.05 31.36
N LEU A 439 -25.66 35.89 30.62
CA LEU A 439 -26.26 34.61 30.27
C LEU A 439 -26.04 34.39 28.78
N TYR A 440 -25.60 33.21 28.36
CA TYR A 440 -25.45 32.90 26.94
C TYR A 440 -25.79 31.45 26.61
N TRP A 441 -26.45 31.26 25.47
CA TRP A 441 -26.74 29.96 24.87
C TRP A 441 -25.93 29.85 23.56
N PRO A 442 -24.79 29.12 23.55
CA PRO A 442 -24.05 28.84 22.33
C PRO A 442 -24.88 27.95 21.42
N LEU A 443 -25.10 28.41 20.18
CA LEU A 443 -25.86 27.68 19.18
C LEU A 443 -24.93 26.76 18.38
N LYS A 444 -25.48 25.64 17.95
CA LYS A 444 -24.85 24.76 16.96
C LYS A 444 -25.58 24.97 15.62
N PRO A 445 -24.90 24.90 14.47
CA PRO A 445 -25.55 25.05 13.17
C PRO A 445 -26.73 24.08 13.00
N THR A 446 -27.85 24.55 12.45
CA THR A 446 -28.94 23.67 12.01
C THR A 446 -28.66 23.04 10.64
N GLU A 447 -29.56 22.16 10.19
CA GLU A 447 -29.50 21.62 8.83
C GLU A 447 -29.57 22.73 7.78
N GLU A 448 -30.43 23.73 8.00
CA GLU A 448 -30.58 24.89 7.12
C GLU A 448 -29.32 25.78 7.11
N ASP A 449 -28.61 25.93 8.23
CA ASP A 449 -27.31 26.61 8.26
C ASP A 449 -26.27 25.87 7.39
N PHE A 450 -26.26 24.53 7.46
CA PHE A 450 -25.38 23.73 6.61
C PHE A 450 -25.76 23.83 5.14
N GLU A 451 -27.04 23.77 4.79
CA GLU A 451 -27.50 23.96 3.41
C GLU A 451 -27.09 25.33 2.86
N SER A 452 -27.24 26.40 3.66
CA SER A 452 -26.78 27.75 3.30
C SER A 452 -25.27 27.78 3.09
N THR A 453 -24.50 27.15 3.98
CA THR A 453 -23.03 27.08 3.89
C THR A 453 -22.59 26.26 2.66
N MET A 454 -23.34 25.21 2.29
CA MET A 454 -23.10 24.44 1.07
C MET A 454 -23.36 25.27 -0.19
N VAL A 455 -24.33 26.20 -0.16
CA VAL A 455 -24.55 27.18 -1.25
C VAL A 455 -23.38 28.14 -1.34
N GLU A 456 -22.91 28.69 -0.22
CA GLU A 456 -21.70 29.55 -0.17
C GLU A 456 -20.47 28.83 -0.76
N GLY A 457 -20.28 27.55 -0.44
CA GLY A 457 -19.21 26.74 -1.05
C GLY A 457 -19.34 26.61 -2.57
N LYS A 458 -20.56 26.50 -3.10
CA LYS A 458 -20.80 26.44 -4.56
C LYS A 458 -20.57 27.81 -5.20
N GLU A 459 -21.00 28.89 -4.56
CA GLU A 459 -20.74 30.26 -5.00
C GLU A 459 -19.24 30.57 -5.02
N PHE A 460 -18.50 30.08 -4.02
CA PHE A 460 -17.04 30.15 -4.00
C PHE A 460 -16.45 29.46 -5.24
N ILE A 461 -16.87 28.24 -5.58
CA ILE A 461 -16.43 27.56 -6.82
C ILE A 461 -16.78 28.39 -8.05
N SER A 462 -18.01 28.92 -8.15
CA SER A 462 -18.47 29.74 -9.28
C SER A 462 -17.73 31.08 -9.39
N SER A 463 -17.11 31.56 -8.32
CA SER A 463 -16.31 32.79 -8.32
C SER A 463 -14.89 32.62 -8.85
N LEU A 464 -14.42 31.36 -9.02
CA LEU A 464 -13.11 31.06 -9.58
C LEU A 464 -13.16 31.26 -11.10
N ASN A 465 -12.30 32.13 -11.65
CA ASN A 465 -12.19 32.25 -13.10
C ASN A 465 -11.43 31.07 -13.70
N ASP A 466 -10.45 30.57 -12.93
CA ASP A 466 -9.63 29.41 -13.24
C ASP A 466 -9.43 28.59 -11.96
N HIS A 467 -9.43 27.25 -12.07
CA HIS A 467 -9.29 26.37 -10.92
C HIS A 467 -7.93 26.50 -10.20
N SER A 468 -6.92 27.09 -10.84
CA SER A 468 -5.63 27.45 -10.21
C SER A 468 -5.73 28.58 -9.20
N GLU A 469 -6.81 29.39 -9.21
CA GLU A 469 -7.03 30.47 -8.24
C GLU A 469 -7.53 29.97 -6.88
N PHE A 470 -7.91 28.69 -6.78
CA PHE A 470 -8.56 28.09 -5.61
C PHE A 470 -7.84 28.43 -4.30
N GLU A 471 -6.52 28.21 -4.25
CA GLU A 471 -5.70 28.41 -3.07
C GLU A 471 -5.60 29.90 -2.67
N SER A 472 -5.44 30.79 -3.66
CA SER A 472 -5.38 32.24 -3.40
C SER A 472 -6.72 32.76 -2.89
N LYS A 473 -7.82 32.36 -3.51
CA LYS A 473 -9.18 32.81 -3.15
C LYS A 473 -9.65 32.25 -1.81
N ALA A 474 -9.32 31.00 -1.49
CA ALA A 474 -9.59 30.42 -0.19
C ALA A 474 -8.82 31.18 0.92
N SER A 475 -7.56 31.53 0.66
CA SER A 475 -6.73 32.34 1.57
C SER A 475 -7.28 33.76 1.77
N GLU A 476 -7.69 34.45 0.69
CA GLU A 476 -8.35 35.77 0.75
C GLU A 476 -9.61 35.75 1.62
N LYS A 477 -10.36 34.64 1.60
CA LYS A 477 -11.56 34.41 2.42
C LYS A 477 -11.24 33.95 3.84
N GLY A 478 -9.98 33.65 4.15
CA GLY A 478 -9.55 33.14 5.46
C GLY A 478 -10.01 31.71 5.74
N TYR A 479 -10.27 30.91 4.71
CA TYR A 479 -10.65 29.50 4.88
C TYR A 479 -9.42 28.66 5.23
N PRO A 480 -9.44 27.88 6.33
CA PRO A 480 -8.39 26.91 6.62
C PRO A 480 -8.24 25.91 5.47
N MET A 481 -6.99 25.63 5.10
CA MET A 481 -6.68 24.71 4.02
C MET A 481 -5.76 23.60 4.51
N ASP A 482 -6.06 22.37 4.07
CA ASP A 482 -5.27 21.18 4.33
C ASP A 482 -5.13 20.35 3.04
N GLU A 483 -4.16 19.45 3.03
CA GLU A 483 -3.87 18.56 1.91
C GLU A 483 -3.85 17.10 2.36
N PHE A 484 -4.44 16.22 1.57
CA PHE A 484 -4.50 14.79 1.86
C PHE A 484 -4.24 13.94 0.64
N GLU A 485 -3.77 12.71 0.87
CA GLU A 485 -3.61 11.70 -0.17
C GLU A 485 -4.37 10.41 0.15
N ALA A 486 -4.78 9.72 -0.91
CA ALA A 486 -5.37 8.39 -0.83
C ALA A 486 -4.75 7.48 -1.90
N SER A 487 -4.57 6.21 -1.56
CA SER A 487 -4.27 5.15 -2.52
C SER A 487 -5.54 4.39 -2.88
N SER A 488 -5.55 3.68 -4.02
CA SER A 488 -6.73 2.94 -4.48
C SER A 488 -7.16 1.79 -3.54
N TYR A 489 -6.32 1.44 -2.57
CA TYR A 489 -6.61 0.45 -1.54
C TYR A 489 -7.14 1.04 -0.22
N GLY A 490 -6.95 2.34 0.01
CA GLY A 490 -7.21 2.99 1.30
C GLY A 490 -8.69 3.25 1.59
N ARG A 491 -9.51 3.49 0.55
CA ARG A 491 -10.96 3.80 0.65
C ARG A 491 -11.34 5.05 1.45
N GLU A 492 -10.35 5.75 1.96
CA GLU A 492 -10.44 7.05 2.61
C GLU A 492 -9.13 7.81 2.34
N PHE A 493 -9.18 9.12 2.52
CA PHE A 493 -7.99 9.96 2.58
C PHE A 493 -7.35 9.82 3.96
N LEU A 494 -6.05 9.52 3.98
CA LEU A 494 -5.31 9.37 5.24
C LEU A 494 -5.44 10.66 6.05
N ASP A 495 -5.69 10.54 7.36
CA ASP A 495 -5.88 11.65 8.30
C ASP A 495 -7.09 12.58 8.00
N PHE A 496 -7.94 12.21 7.03
CA PHE A 496 -9.22 12.86 6.77
C PHE A 496 -10.37 11.88 7.07
N ASN A 497 -10.80 11.88 8.33
CA ASN A 497 -11.85 10.97 8.81
C ASN A 497 -13.17 11.15 8.05
N ASN A 498 -13.93 10.06 7.91
CA ASN A 498 -15.25 10.03 7.25
C ASN A 498 -15.23 10.54 5.79
N SER A 499 -14.07 10.47 5.12
CA SER A 499 -13.85 11.01 3.77
C SER A 499 -14.24 10.06 2.64
N TYR A 500 -14.94 8.95 2.90
CA TYR A 500 -15.28 7.97 1.87
C TYR A 500 -16.00 8.57 0.65
N GLU A 501 -16.93 9.52 0.86
CA GLU A 501 -17.63 10.16 -0.26
C GLU A 501 -16.71 11.05 -1.10
N VAL A 502 -15.74 11.70 -0.44
CA VAL A 502 -14.70 12.48 -1.11
C VAL A 502 -13.75 11.56 -1.86
N TYR A 503 -13.36 10.44 -1.26
CA TYR A 503 -12.56 9.38 -1.88
C TYR A 503 -13.23 8.86 -3.15
N GLU A 504 -14.50 8.44 -3.06
CA GLU A 504 -15.27 7.97 -4.20
C GLU A 504 -15.33 9.02 -5.31
N TRP A 505 -15.63 10.28 -4.96
CA TRP A 505 -15.64 11.34 -5.95
C TRP A 505 -14.28 11.56 -6.60
N ALA A 506 -13.20 11.68 -5.81
CA ALA A 506 -11.85 11.92 -6.31
C ALA A 506 -11.37 10.81 -7.26
N TYR A 507 -11.70 9.55 -6.96
CA TYR A 507 -11.39 8.43 -7.85
C TYR A 507 -12.25 8.40 -9.11
N ASN A 508 -13.38 9.11 -9.14
CA ASN A 508 -14.30 9.24 -10.28
C ASN A 508 -14.20 10.60 -11.01
N SER A 509 -13.24 11.46 -10.64
CA SER A 509 -13.10 12.84 -11.13
C SER A 509 -11.81 13.06 -11.93
N TYR A 510 -11.78 14.19 -12.65
CA TYR A 510 -10.62 14.65 -13.41
C TYR A 510 -9.71 15.53 -12.54
N GLU A 511 -8.44 15.63 -12.91
CA GLU A 511 -7.53 16.57 -12.26
C GLU A 511 -8.06 18.00 -12.40
N ASN A 512 -7.97 18.73 -11.30
CA ASN A 512 -8.56 20.04 -11.03
C ASN A 512 -10.08 20.07 -10.84
N ASP A 513 -10.81 18.95 -10.83
CA ASP A 513 -12.22 18.98 -10.43
C ASP A 513 -12.37 19.51 -8.99
N ILE A 514 -13.41 20.32 -8.76
CA ILE A 514 -13.72 20.92 -7.47
C ILE A 514 -15.18 20.60 -7.09
N LYS A 515 -15.42 20.18 -5.84
CA LYS A 515 -16.77 19.88 -5.35
C LYS A 515 -16.92 20.21 -3.87
N VAL A 516 -18.13 20.62 -3.49
CA VAL A 516 -18.50 20.86 -2.09
C VAL A 516 -19.02 19.57 -1.44
N PHE A 517 -18.54 19.29 -0.23
CA PHE A 517 -18.97 18.18 0.61
C PHE A 517 -19.33 18.67 2.00
N ARG A 518 -20.29 18.01 2.62
CA ARG A 518 -20.48 18.08 4.07
C ARG A 518 -19.97 16.78 4.67
N ILE A 519 -19.05 16.89 5.61
CA ILE A 519 -18.55 15.75 6.37
C ILE A 519 -18.69 16.12 7.84
N ASP A 520 -19.44 15.30 8.57
CA ASP A 520 -19.84 15.57 9.96
C ASP A 520 -20.50 16.94 10.11
N ASP A 521 -19.95 17.81 10.96
CA ASP A 521 -20.43 19.16 11.28
C ASP A 521 -19.68 20.26 10.51
N LYS A 522 -19.07 19.92 9.37
CA LYS A 522 -18.24 20.84 8.57
C LYS A 522 -18.55 20.75 7.08
N VAL A 523 -18.38 21.89 6.42
CA VAL A 523 -18.48 22.01 4.96
C VAL A 523 -17.08 22.20 4.40
N TYR A 524 -16.76 21.43 3.37
CA TYR A 524 -15.47 21.44 2.68
C TYR A 524 -15.68 21.70 1.21
N VAL A 525 -14.92 22.63 0.65
CA VAL A 525 -14.71 22.70 -0.80
C VAL A 525 -13.44 21.92 -1.10
N VAL A 526 -13.55 20.85 -1.88
CA VAL A 526 -12.46 19.92 -2.15
C VAL A 526 -12.04 20.03 -3.60
N LYS A 527 -10.74 20.22 -3.85
CA LYS A 527 -10.11 20.21 -5.16
C LYS A 527 -9.24 18.96 -5.32
N LEU A 528 -9.47 18.17 -6.37
CA LEU A 528 -8.58 17.09 -6.77
C LEU A 528 -7.42 17.70 -7.57
N TYR A 529 -6.35 18.12 -6.91
CA TYR A 529 -5.33 18.94 -7.58
C TYR A 529 -4.26 18.09 -8.30
N LYS A 530 -4.12 16.81 -7.98
CA LYS A 530 -3.14 15.92 -8.62
C LYS A 530 -3.61 14.46 -8.65
N ILE A 531 -3.45 13.82 -9.81
CA ILE A 531 -3.61 12.38 -9.97
C ILE A 531 -2.23 11.77 -10.26
N ALA A 532 -1.74 10.90 -9.36
CA ALA A 532 -0.51 10.16 -9.62
C ALA A 532 -0.85 8.77 -10.19
N PRO A 533 -0.38 8.42 -11.41
CA PRO A 533 -0.59 7.10 -11.99
C PRO A 533 0.15 6.01 -11.18
N PRO A 534 -0.21 4.73 -11.34
CA PRO A 534 0.58 3.65 -10.77
C PRO A 534 1.96 3.66 -11.43
N GLY A 535 3.01 3.37 -10.67
CA GLY A 535 4.37 3.57 -11.16
C GLY A 535 5.44 3.04 -10.23
N GLU A 536 6.68 3.33 -10.57
CA GLU A 536 7.82 2.98 -9.74
C GLU A 536 7.79 3.77 -8.44
N MET A 537 8.07 3.10 -7.33
CA MET A 537 8.17 3.76 -6.03
C MET A 537 9.30 4.81 -6.08
N PRO A 538 9.03 6.07 -5.69
CA PRO A 538 10.07 7.09 -5.62
C PRO A 538 11.28 6.61 -4.80
N LEU A 539 12.49 6.98 -5.21
CA LEU A 539 13.72 6.53 -4.54
C LEU A 539 13.69 6.81 -3.03
N PHE A 540 13.13 7.97 -2.64
CA PHE A 540 12.96 8.35 -1.23
C PHE A 540 12.17 7.31 -0.43
N ASP A 541 11.02 6.86 -0.96
CA ASP A 541 10.18 5.85 -0.32
C ASP A 541 10.85 4.47 -0.40
N ALA A 542 11.42 4.14 -1.56
CA ALA A 542 12.10 2.87 -1.80
C ALA A 542 13.26 2.66 -0.83
N ARG A 543 14.00 3.71 -0.44
CA ARG A 543 15.10 3.63 0.54
C ARG A 543 14.68 2.97 1.84
N GLN A 544 13.48 3.24 2.34
CA GLN A 544 13.01 2.68 3.60
C GLN A 544 12.88 1.15 3.52
N TYR A 545 12.40 0.64 2.39
CA TYR A 545 12.25 -0.79 2.14
C TYR A 545 13.57 -1.46 1.74
N LEU A 546 14.47 -0.72 1.09
CA LEU A 546 15.73 -1.21 0.54
C LEU A 546 16.91 -1.12 1.50
N ARG A 547 16.81 -0.32 2.57
CA ARG A 547 17.93 0.02 3.47
C ARG A 547 18.75 -1.20 3.86
N ASN A 548 18.13 -2.19 4.50
CA ASN A 548 18.87 -3.36 4.98
C ASN A 548 19.56 -4.14 3.86
N TRP A 549 18.93 -4.23 2.68
CA TRP A 549 19.50 -4.95 1.56
C TRP A 549 20.71 -4.23 0.96
N VAL A 550 20.60 -2.92 0.77
CA VAL A 550 21.68 -2.10 0.23
C VAL A 550 22.86 -2.06 1.20
N PHE A 551 22.60 -1.85 2.50
CA PHE A 551 23.64 -1.91 3.53
C PHE A 551 24.37 -3.25 3.52
N ASN A 552 23.65 -4.37 3.45
CA ASN A 552 24.26 -5.69 3.42
C ASN A 552 25.14 -5.91 2.18
N ASP A 553 24.73 -5.44 1.00
CA ASP A 553 25.51 -5.56 -0.22
C ASP A 553 26.80 -4.72 -0.15
N GLN A 554 26.70 -3.50 0.38
CA GLN A 554 27.85 -2.62 0.57
C GLN A 554 28.83 -3.14 1.63
N VAL A 555 28.34 -3.62 2.77
CA VAL A 555 29.17 -4.30 3.79
C VAL A 555 29.90 -5.49 3.18
N LYS A 556 29.20 -6.30 2.37
CA LYS A 556 29.82 -7.44 1.69
C LYS A 556 30.97 -7.01 0.76
N ASN A 557 30.84 -5.89 0.05
CA ASN A 557 31.91 -5.37 -0.81
C ASN A 557 33.08 -4.78 0.00
N TYR A 558 32.78 -4.10 1.11
CA TYR A 558 33.77 -3.62 2.06
C TYR A 558 34.59 -4.77 2.68
N LEU A 559 33.91 -5.81 3.17
CA LEU A 559 34.57 -6.94 3.83
C LEU A 559 35.50 -7.70 2.89
N LYS A 560 35.15 -7.87 1.61
CA LYS A 560 36.04 -8.50 0.62
C LYS A 560 37.40 -7.81 0.47
N THR A 561 37.52 -6.55 0.88
CA THR A 561 38.77 -5.76 0.77
C THR A 561 39.41 -5.46 2.12
N HIS A 562 38.64 -5.44 3.21
CA HIS A 562 39.11 -5.05 4.55
C HIS A 562 39.23 -6.22 5.54
N LEU A 563 38.56 -7.34 5.28
CA LEU A 563 38.68 -8.54 6.09
C LEU A 563 39.99 -9.26 5.74
N ASN A 564 40.81 -9.55 6.76
CA ASN A 564 42.01 -10.37 6.56
C ASN A 564 41.61 -11.85 6.43
N GLU A 565 41.07 -12.22 5.26
CA GLU A 565 40.60 -13.56 4.96
C GLU A 565 41.73 -14.60 5.05
N ASP A 566 42.96 -14.25 4.65
CA ASP A 566 44.13 -15.14 4.73
C ASP A 566 44.45 -15.52 6.18
N LYS A 567 44.38 -14.56 7.10
CA LYS A 567 44.58 -14.82 8.54
C LYS A 567 43.50 -15.75 9.09
N LEU A 568 42.24 -15.55 8.70
CA LEU A 568 41.13 -16.45 9.09
C LEU A 568 41.31 -17.84 8.51
N LYS A 569 41.73 -17.92 7.24
CA LYS A 569 42.01 -19.17 6.52
C LYS A 569 43.09 -19.99 7.25
N ASN A 570 44.16 -19.34 7.70
CA ASN A 570 45.33 -19.99 8.32
C ASN A 570 45.16 -20.35 9.81
N MET A 571 44.08 -19.94 10.46
CA MET A 571 43.78 -20.30 11.86
C MET A 571 42.86 -21.54 11.94
N PRO A 572 43.01 -22.44 12.94
CA PRO A 572 41.97 -23.41 13.29
C PRO A 572 40.62 -22.73 13.50
N ILE A 573 39.51 -23.37 13.11
CA ILE A 573 38.18 -22.73 13.10
C ILE A 573 37.76 -22.19 14.48
N GLU A 574 38.17 -22.85 15.56
CA GLU A 574 37.91 -22.44 16.94
C GLU A 574 38.64 -21.12 17.27
N LYS A 575 39.89 -20.98 16.81
CA LYS A 575 40.67 -19.74 16.95
C LYS A 575 40.16 -18.63 16.04
N ALA A 576 39.72 -18.98 14.82
CA ALA A 576 39.13 -18.03 13.89
C ALA A 576 37.81 -17.45 14.43
N ALA A 577 36.95 -18.29 15.03
CA ALA A 577 35.74 -17.84 15.71
C ALA A 577 36.08 -16.87 16.84
N HIS A 578 37.01 -17.25 17.73
CA HIS A 578 37.43 -16.39 18.84
C HIS A 578 38.05 -15.07 18.36
N TYR A 579 38.87 -15.09 17.30
CA TYR A 579 39.44 -13.89 16.69
C TYR A 579 38.36 -12.92 16.17
N MET A 580 37.25 -13.45 15.64
CA MET A 580 36.10 -12.65 15.23
C MET A 580 35.18 -12.25 16.39
N GLY A 581 35.43 -12.74 17.61
CA GLY A 581 34.55 -12.54 18.76
C GLY A 581 33.28 -13.38 18.72
N GLU A 582 33.28 -14.47 17.94
CA GLU A 582 32.15 -15.37 17.77
C GLU A 582 32.35 -16.70 18.51
N SER A 583 31.25 -17.40 18.77
CA SER A 583 31.27 -18.77 19.28
C SER A 583 31.07 -19.78 18.15
N LEU A 584 31.70 -20.95 18.27
CA LEU A 584 31.53 -22.05 17.35
C LEU A 584 30.29 -22.88 17.72
N TYR A 585 29.50 -23.25 16.71
CA TYR A 585 28.30 -24.07 16.89
C TYR A 585 28.33 -25.30 15.99
N VAL A 586 27.69 -26.38 16.43
CA VAL A 586 27.49 -27.58 15.61
C VAL A 586 26.06 -27.59 15.09
N ILE A 587 25.90 -27.67 13.78
CA ILE A 587 24.63 -27.92 13.12
C ILE A 587 24.58 -29.40 12.72
N GLN A 588 23.45 -30.03 13.02
CA GLN A 588 23.15 -31.42 12.70
C GLN A 588 22.09 -31.46 11.60
N ASP A 589 22.09 -32.53 10.81
CA ASP A 589 21.03 -32.89 9.87
C ASP A 589 20.64 -31.82 8.83
N ILE A 590 21.57 -30.94 8.44
CA ILE A 590 21.29 -29.91 7.42
C ILE A 590 21.29 -30.53 6.02
N LYS A 591 20.27 -30.18 5.22
CA LYS A 591 20.02 -30.73 3.88
C LYS A 591 20.12 -29.64 2.82
N PHE A 592 20.48 -30.01 1.60
CA PHE A 592 20.47 -29.09 0.45
C PHE A 592 19.06 -28.52 0.17
N THR A 593 18.00 -29.25 0.55
CA THR A 593 16.62 -28.77 0.40
C THR A 593 16.24 -27.69 1.40
N ASP A 594 17.00 -27.50 2.48
CA ASP A 594 16.69 -26.50 3.49
C ASP A 594 16.96 -25.09 2.95
N ILE A 595 16.09 -24.14 3.29
CA ILE A 595 16.21 -22.73 2.89
C ILE A 595 16.95 -21.90 3.95
N SER A 596 16.99 -22.42 5.18
CA SER A 596 17.57 -21.78 6.34
C SER A 596 18.29 -22.80 7.21
N ALA A 597 19.30 -22.38 7.94
CA ALA A 597 19.98 -23.22 8.92
C ALA A 597 19.84 -22.66 10.36
N PRO A 598 19.80 -23.52 11.40
CA PRO A 598 19.73 -23.08 12.79
C PRO A 598 20.83 -22.07 13.13
N ARG A 599 20.47 -20.96 13.81
CA ARG A 599 21.36 -19.82 14.17
C ARG A 599 21.97 -19.03 12.99
N VAL A 600 21.96 -19.57 11.78
CA VAL A 600 22.37 -18.91 10.53
C VAL A 600 21.21 -18.13 9.90
N GLY A 601 19.98 -18.63 10.02
CA GLY A 601 18.80 -18.04 9.38
C GLY A 601 18.72 -18.35 7.88
N THR A 602 17.98 -17.53 7.13
CA THR A 602 17.74 -17.70 5.69
C THR A 602 18.93 -17.22 4.87
N GLU A 603 19.87 -18.14 4.64
CA GLU A 603 21.13 -17.90 3.91
C GLU A 603 21.36 -18.99 2.85
N PRO A 604 20.60 -18.97 1.74
CA PRO A 604 20.60 -20.07 0.75
C PRO A 604 22.00 -20.35 0.18
N PHE A 605 22.78 -19.33 -0.16
CA PHE A 605 24.13 -19.51 -0.69
C PHE A 605 25.06 -20.22 0.33
N ILE A 606 24.94 -19.85 1.61
CA ILE A 606 25.71 -20.49 2.70
C ILE A 606 25.25 -21.94 2.88
N VAL A 607 23.95 -22.20 2.91
CA VAL A 607 23.39 -23.57 3.01
C VAL A 607 23.86 -24.44 1.85
N GLY A 608 23.77 -23.95 0.60
CA GLY A 608 24.21 -24.71 -0.58
C GLY A 608 25.70 -25.06 -0.52
N MET A 609 26.54 -24.13 -0.07
CA MET A 609 27.98 -24.37 0.13
C MET A 609 28.23 -25.38 1.26
N MET A 610 27.57 -25.23 2.41
CA MET A 610 27.66 -26.15 3.57
C MET A 610 27.42 -27.60 3.19
N THR A 611 26.37 -27.85 2.41
CA THR A 611 25.97 -29.20 2.01
C THR A 611 26.80 -29.77 0.87
N SER A 612 27.53 -28.92 0.13
CA SER A 612 28.36 -29.34 -1.02
C SER A 612 29.78 -29.78 -0.65
N LEU A 613 30.28 -29.36 0.51
CA LEU A 613 31.61 -29.75 0.99
C LEU A 613 31.77 -31.26 1.12
N LYS A 614 33.01 -31.77 1.00
CA LYS A 614 33.33 -33.14 1.42
C LYS A 614 33.60 -33.20 2.93
N GLU A 615 33.51 -34.41 3.49
CA GLU A 615 33.84 -34.64 4.89
C GLU A 615 35.26 -34.15 5.22
N ASN A 616 35.39 -33.51 6.39
CA ASN A 616 36.61 -32.90 6.90
C ASN A 616 37.15 -31.71 6.08
N GLU A 617 36.38 -31.19 5.13
CA GLU A 617 36.74 -29.94 4.45
C GLU A 617 36.25 -28.72 5.23
N ARG A 618 37.11 -27.70 5.27
CA ARG A 618 36.84 -26.41 5.90
C ARG A 618 36.85 -25.30 4.85
N THR A 619 35.95 -24.34 4.98
CA THR A 619 35.92 -23.16 4.13
C THR A 619 36.86 -22.05 4.61
N GLY A 620 37.26 -21.17 3.68
CA GLY A 620 37.55 -19.77 3.99
C GLY A 620 36.27 -19.00 4.30
N VAL A 621 36.25 -17.71 4.00
CA VAL A 621 35.07 -16.85 4.20
C VAL A 621 34.04 -17.07 3.10
N VAL A 622 32.80 -17.39 3.49
CA VAL A 622 31.65 -17.57 2.59
C VAL A 622 30.64 -16.47 2.85
N TYR A 623 30.45 -15.58 1.88
CA TYR A 623 29.55 -14.44 2.01
C TYR A 623 28.10 -14.77 1.63
N GLY A 624 27.21 -14.69 2.62
CA GLY A 624 25.75 -14.76 2.45
C GLY A 624 25.12 -13.41 2.09
N ASN A 625 23.81 -13.32 2.33
CA ASN A 625 22.95 -12.17 2.11
C ASN A 625 22.95 -11.19 3.30
N GLN A 626 23.11 -11.67 4.54
CA GLN A 626 23.05 -10.84 5.75
C GLN A 626 24.25 -11.06 6.68
N ARG A 627 25.10 -12.04 6.37
CA ARG A 627 26.27 -12.43 7.16
C ARG A 627 27.28 -13.14 6.28
N PHE A 628 28.52 -13.26 6.76
CA PHE A 628 29.45 -14.25 6.25
C PHE A 628 29.61 -15.42 7.24
N ALA A 629 30.08 -16.55 6.74
CA ALA A 629 30.28 -17.77 7.53
C ALA A 629 31.61 -18.44 7.21
N VAL A 630 32.12 -19.18 8.19
CA VAL A 630 33.21 -20.14 8.03
C VAL A 630 32.75 -21.44 8.67
N PHE A 631 32.86 -22.54 7.94
CA PHE A 631 32.39 -23.83 8.41
C PHE A 631 33.27 -25.00 7.96
N GLU A 632 33.19 -26.08 8.71
CA GLU A 632 33.89 -27.34 8.42
C GLU A 632 32.89 -28.50 8.51
N LYS A 633 32.87 -29.33 7.46
CA LYS A 633 32.00 -30.52 7.43
C LYS A 633 32.61 -31.61 8.29
N ILE A 634 31.86 -32.05 9.30
CA ILE A 634 32.28 -33.12 10.21
C ILE A 634 31.98 -34.47 9.57
N SER A 635 30.75 -34.66 9.09
CA SER A 635 30.31 -35.91 8.47
C SER A 635 29.11 -35.69 7.55
N GLU A 636 28.85 -36.64 6.68
CA GLU A 636 27.67 -36.72 5.83
C GLU A 636 27.01 -38.09 5.91
N THR A 637 25.72 -38.11 6.21
CA THR A 637 24.89 -39.31 6.11
C THR A 637 24.07 -39.24 4.84
N ASN A 638 24.37 -40.13 3.89
CA ASN A 638 23.58 -40.30 2.67
C ASN A 638 22.42 -41.25 2.92
N LYS A 639 21.18 -40.76 2.81
CA LYS A 639 20.00 -41.62 2.74
C LYS A 639 19.63 -41.79 1.27
N GLN A 640 19.75 -43.02 0.76
CA GLN A 640 19.29 -43.34 -0.59
C GLN A 640 17.78 -43.04 -0.69
N LEU A 641 17.38 -42.08 -1.54
CA LEU A 641 15.97 -41.81 -1.79
C LEU A 641 15.38 -43.00 -2.54
N SER A 642 14.22 -43.49 -2.08
CA SER A 642 13.43 -44.38 -2.93
C SER A 642 12.99 -43.62 -4.18
N THR A 643 13.01 -44.29 -5.34
CA THR A 643 12.62 -43.71 -6.64
C THR A 643 11.23 -43.05 -6.61
N LYS A 644 10.35 -43.52 -5.72
CA LYS A 644 9.00 -42.98 -5.50
C LYS A 644 9.02 -41.59 -4.84
N LEU A 645 9.90 -41.37 -3.86
CA LEU A 645 9.96 -40.10 -3.13
C LEU A 645 10.63 -38.99 -3.96
N GLY A 646 11.63 -39.34 -4.78
CA GLY A 646 12.25 -38.40 -5.74
C GLY A 646 11.23 -37.87 -6.76
N LYS A 647 10.39 -38.76 -7.31
CA LYS A 647 9.29 -38.37 -8.22
C LYS A 647 8.23 -37.48 -7.56
N ILE A 648 7.95 -37.67 -6.26
CA ILE A 648 7.00 -36.80 -5.52
C ILE A 648 7.58 -35.39 -5.38
N LYS A 649 8.85 -35.26 -4.98
CA LYS A 649 9.52 -33.95 -4.83
C LYS A 649 9.63 -33.20 -6.16
N LEU A 650 9.94 -33.89 -7.25
CA LEU A 650 9.98 -33.30 -8.59
C LEU A 650 8.60 -32.79 -9.02
N LYS A 651 7.54 -33.56 -8.72
CA LYS A 651 6.15 -33.14 -8.99
C LYS A 651 5.75 -31.92 -8.16
N GLU A 652 6.20 -31.81 -6.91
CA GLU A 652 5.99 -30.62 -6.07
C GLU A 652 6.75 -29.40 -6.62
N TRP A 653 8.00 -29.59 -7.06
CA TRP A 653 8.81 -28.56 -7.71
C TRP A 653 8.10 -28.00 -8.96
N HIS A 654 7.59 -28.90 -9.82
CA HIS A 654 6.77 -28.52 -10.96
C HIS A 654 5.49 -27.81 -10.58
N THR A 655 4.75 -28.30 -9.59
CA THR A 655 3.49 -27.67 -9.15
C THR A 655 3.73 -26.25 -8.64
N ASN A 656 4.85 -26.03 -7.94
CA ASN A 656 5.24 -24.72 -7.42
C ASN A 656 5.69 -23.75 -8.54
N ILE A 657 6.40 -24.25 -9.55
CA ILE A 657 6.85 -23.46 -10.71
C ILE A 657 5.68 -23.16 -11.66
N SER A 658 4.88 -24.18 -12.00
CA SER A 658 3.75 -24.08 -12.94
C SER A 658 2.63 -23.18 -12.43
N ASN A 659 2.23 -23.32 -11.16
CA ASN A 659 1.05 -22.62 -10.65
C ASN A 659 1.38 -21.21 -10.14
N GLY A 660 2.58 -21.04 -9.58
CA GLY A 660 3.05 -19.75 -9.08
C GLY A 660 3.67 -18.89 -10.17
N ARG A 661 4.72 -19.38 -10.85
CA ARG A 661 5.56 -18.49 -11.66
C ARG A 661 4.89 -18.07 -12.97
N TYR A 662 4.11 -18.93 -13.64
CA TYR A 662 3.45 -18.58 -14.92
C TYR A 662 2.33 -17.56 -14.73
N LYS A 663 1.45 -17.78 -13.73
CA LYS A 663 0.40 -16.80 -13.38
C LYS A 663 1.01 -15.47 -12.93
N TYR A 664 2.15 -15.50 -12.23
CA TYR A 664 2.89 -14.29 -11.86
C TYR A 664 3.60 -13.62 -13.06
N ALA A 665 4.18 -14.39 -13.99
CA ALA A 665 4.86 -13.87 -15.20
C ALA A 665 3.87 -13.20 -16.14
N PHE A 666 2.72 -13.84 -16.37
CA PHE A 666 1.62 -13.30 -17.16
C PHE A 666 1.08 -11.99 -16.59
N LYS A 667 1.02 -11.89 -15.25
CA LYS A 667 0.61 -10.66 -14.55
C LYS A 667 1.64 -9.52 -14.66
N ARG A 668 2.95 -9.82 -14.59
CA ARG A 668 4.05 -8.84 -14.52
C ARG A 668 4.62 -8.37 -15.87
N ARG A 669 4.21 -8.96 -16.99
CA ARG A 669 4.79 -8.73 -18.33
C ARG A 669 4.62 -7.30 -18.85
N ASP A 670 3.57 -6.61 -18.42
CA ASP A 670 3.13 -5.38 -19.06
C ASP A 670 3.28 -4.20 -18.08
N ARG A 671 3.92 -3.12 -18.52
CA ARG A 671 3.96 -1.87 -17.76
C ARG A 671 2.53 -1.32 -17.73
N LEU A 672 1.95 -1.24 -16.53
CA LEU A 672 0.66 -0.59 -16.32
C LEU A 672 0.80 0.88 -16.70
N ALA A 673 0.23 1.25 -17.82
CA ALA A 673 0.12 2.63 -18.25
C ALA A 673 -1.26 3.12 -17.86
N THR A 674 -1.32 3.94 -16.80
CA THR A 674 -2.44 4.84 -16.52
C THR A 674 -3.80 4.18 -16.20
N ASN A 675 -4.00 3.90 -14.91
CA ASN A 675 -5.33 3.96 -14.28
C ASN A 675 -5.44 5.37 -13.67
N ILE A 676 -6.00 6.35 -14.41
CA ILE A 676 -6.02 7.76 -13.97
C ILE A 676 -7.40 8.17 -13.43
N ALA A 677 -8.50 7.54 -13.82
CA ALA A 677 -9.79 7.71 -13.13
C ALA A 677 -10.74 6.55 -13.40
N ARG A 678 -11.60 6.23 -12.44
CA ARG A 678 -12.61 5.17 -12.51
C ARG A 678 -13.63 5.35 -13.64
N LYS A 679 -13.62 6.49 -14.37
CA LYS A 679 -14.48 6.82 -15.52
C LYS A 679 -13.73 7.05 -16.84
N GLN A 680 -12.49 6.59 -16.94
CA GLN A 680 -11.66 6.75 -18.14
C GLN A 680 -11.25 5.39 -18.68
N ASP A 681 -10.94 5.38 -19.98
CA ASP A 681 -10.29 4.25 -20.62
C ASP A 681 -8.98 3.93 -19.88
N SER A 682 -8.77 2.64 -19.64
CA SER A 682 -7.52 2.14 -19.09
C SER A 682 -6.69 1.53 -20.20
N TYR A 683 -5.37 1.55 -20.04
CA TYR A 683 -4.46 1.06 -21.05
C TYR A 683 -3.39 0.17 -20.42
N PHE A 684 -2.85 -0.75 -21.22
CA PHE A 684 -1.60 -1.44 -20.90
C PHE A 684 -0.86 -1.75 -22.19
N VAL A 685 0.44 -1.95 -22.06
CA VAL A 685 1.29 -2.16 -23.22
C VAL A 685 1.64 -3.62 -23.35
N ALA A 686 1.35 -4.20 -24.51
CA ALA A 686 1.67 -5.57 -24.86
C ALA A 686 2.67 -5.60 -26.03
N PRO A 687 3.40 -6.71 -26.25
CA PRO A 687 4.22 -6.87 -27.44
C PRO A 687 3.39 -6.81 -28.72
N LYS A 688 3.90 -6.13 -29.74
CA LYS A 688 3.28 -6.07 -31.07
C LYS A 688 3.69 -7.31 -31.86
N TYR A 689 2.72 -8.06 -32.38
CA TYR A 689 2.94 -9.23 -33.23
C TYR A 689 2.54 -8.89 -34.68
N LYS A 690 3.40 -9.18 -35.66
CA LYS A 690 2.97 -9.15 -37.07
C LYS A 690 2.15 -10.42 -37.31
N ASN A 691 0.89 -10.23 -37.65
CA ASN A 691 -0.04 -11.35 -37.82
C ASN A 691 -0.85 -11.20 -39.10
N ASN A 692 -0.27 -11.70 -40.19
CA ASN A 692 -0.90 -11.67 -41.52
C ASN A 692 -1.77 -12.92 -41.78
N LEU A 693 -1.89 -13.82 -40.81
CA LEU A 693 -2.65 -15.07 -40.96
C LEU A 693 -4.13 -14.87 -40.65
N THR A 694 -5.00 -15.57 -41.38
CA THR A 694 -6.45 -15.58 -41.17
C THR A 694 -6.90 -16.77 -40.33
N ASN A 695 -8.11 -16.68 -39.77
CA ASN A 695 -8.76 -17.80 -39.08
C ASN A 695 -9.48 -18.70 -40.09
N ASP A 696 -9.12 -19.97 -40.12
CA ASP A 696 -9.85 -21.07 -40.73
C ASP A 696 -10.84 -21.66 -39.71
N LYS A 697 -12.10 -21.27 -39.84
CA LYS A 697 -13.17 -21.68 -38.92
C LYS A 697 -13.54 -23.16 -39.07
N ASP A 698 -13.40 -23.71 -40.27
CA ASP A 698 -13.79 -25.09 -40.55
C ASP A 698 -12.80 -26.06 -39.88
N ILE A 699 -11.50 -25.76 -40.00
CA ILE A 699 -10.46 -26.55 -39.33
C ILE A 699 -10.52 -26.38 -37.81
N ALA A 700 -10.83 -25.18 -37.31
CA ALA A 700 -11.08 -24.98 -35.88
C ALA A 700 -12.25 -25.86 -35.37
N ASN A 701 -13.32 -25.99 -36.15
CA ASN A 701 -14.46 -26.88 -35.85
C ASN A 701 -14.14 -28.37 -36.00
N GLU A 702 -13.18 -28.75 -36.85
CA GLU A 702 -12.75 -30.14 -37.02
C GLU A 702 -11.83 -30.58 -35.87
N MET A 703 -10.98 -29.68 -35.37
CA MET A 703 -9.94 -30.01 -34.39
C MET A 703 -10.39 -29.99 -32.91
N PHE A 704 -11.53 -29.39 -32.54
CA PHE A 704 -11.88 -29.19 -31.12
C PHE A 704 -11.95 -30.49 -30.30
N LEU A 705 -12.33 -31.63 -30.91
CA LEU A 705 -12.33 -32.93 -30.23
C LEU A 705 -10.91 -33.43 -29.95
N ALA A 706 -9.95 -33.14 -30.86
CA ALA A 706 -8.54 -33.40 -30.63
C ALA A 706 -7.96 -32.45 -29.57
N GLU A 707 -8.36 -31.18 -29.56
CA GLU A 707 -8.02 -30.23 -28.47
C GLU A 707 -8.52 -30.75 -27.12
N ARG A 708 -9.74 -31.28 -27.05
CA ARG A 708 -10.25 -31.89 -25.81
C ARG A 708 -9.44 -33.12 -25.39
N ALA A 709 -9.08 -34.00 -26.32
CA ALA A 709 -8.19 -35.12 -26.03
C ALA A 709 -6.85 -34.62 -25.48
N PHE A 710 -6.31 -33.53 -26.03
CA PHE A 710 -5.11 -32.87 -25.53
C PHE A 710 -5.27 -32.32 -24.11
N LEU A 711 -6.39 -31.63 -23.81
CA LEU A 711 -6.74 -31.16 -22.46
C LEU A 711 -6.80 -32.33 -21.45
N ASN A 712 -7.33 -33.48 -21.89
CA ASN A 712 -7.40 -34.71 -21.09
C ASN A 712 -6.06 -35.48 -21.03
N LYS A 713 -4.98 -34.93 -21.61
CA LYS A 713 -3.64 -35.54 -21.68
C LYS A 713 -3.59 -36.85 -22.48
N GLU A 714 -4.56 -37.06 -23.36
CA GLU A 714 -4.59 -38.17 -24.32
C GLU A 714 -3.81 -37.80 -25.59
N TYR A 715 -2.53 -37.42 -25.42
CA TYR A 715 -1.70 -36.83 -26.48
C TYR A 715 -1.63 -37.66 -27.76
N LYS A 716 -1.59 -38.99 -27.64
CA LYS A 716 -1.60 -39.89 -28.80
C LYS A 716 -2.91 -39.80 -29.59
N ASN A 717 -4.05 -39.77 -28.91
CA ASN A 717 -5.36 -39.64 -29.55
C ASN A 717 -5.55 -38.24 -30.12
N ALA A 718 -5.00 -37.22 -29.47
CA ALA A 718 -5.02 -35.85 -29.98
C ALA A 718 -4.18 -35.72 -31.27
N LEU A 719 -2.99 -36.34 -31.31
CA LEU A 719 -2.10 -36.30 -32.47
C LEU A 719 -2.65 -37.06 -33.69
N TYR A 720 -3.11 -38.30 -33.49
CA TYR A 720 -3.51 -39.20 -34.58
C TYR A 720 -5.02 -39.28 -34.84
N GLY A 721 -5.82 -38.82 -33.89
CA GLY A 721 -7.27 -38.92 -33.97
C GLY A 721 -7.77 -40.31 -33.57
N THR A 722 -9.07 -40.49 -33.74
CA THR A 722 -9.77 -41.76 -33.51
C THR A 722 -10.72 -42.02 -34.66
N LYS A 723 -11.53 -43.09 -34.59
CA LYS A 723 -12.64 -43.28 -35.55
C LYS A 723 -13.68 -42.15 -35.50
N GLN A 724 -13.72 -41.37 -34.41
CA GLN A 724 -14.74 -40.34 -34.17
C GLN A 724 -14.28 -38.95 -34.60
N TYR A 725 -12.97 -38.69 -34.69
CA TYR A 725 -12.44 -37.37 -35.01
C TYR A 725 -11.03 -37.42 -35.60
N SER A 726 -10.70 -36.44 -36.45
CA SER A 726 -9.37 -36.25 -37.04
C SER A 726 -8.37 -35.74 -36.00
N GLY A 727 -7.17 -36.31 -35.95
CA GLY A 727 -6.08 -35.82 -35.10
C GLY A 727 -5.34 -34.64 -35.70
N PHE A 728 -4.53 -33.95 -34.89
CA PHE A 728 -3.78 -32.78 -35.34
C PHE A 728 -2.91 -33.06 -36.58
N ALA A 729 -2.24 -34.20 -36.63
CA ALA A 729 -1.31 -34.53 -37.72
C ALA A 729 -1.99 -34.54 -39.10
N SER A 730 -3.26 -34.98 -39.19
CA SER A 730 -3.98 -35.06 -40.48
C SER A 730 -4.64 -33.73 -40.89
N LEU A 731 -4.66 -32.73 -39.99
CA LEU A 731 -5.28 -31.43 -40.24
C LEU A 731 -4.27 -30.34 -40.63
N ILE A 732 -2.98 -30.49 -40.27
CA ILE A 732 -1.94 -29.46 -40.48
C ILE A 732 -1.90 -28.95 -41.92
N ASP A 733 -1.93 -29.86 -42.89
CA ASP A 733 -1.77 -29.51 -44.31
C ASP A 733 -3.11 -29.15 -44.98
N LYS A 734 -4.24 -29.29 -44.28
CA LYS A 734 -5.57 -28.85 -44.78
C LYS A 734 -5.82 -27.35 -44.60
N SER A 735 -5.01 -26.66 -43.78
CA SER A 735 -5.20 -25.25 -43.43
C SER A 735 -3.96 -24.38 -43.70
N PRO A 736 -3.31 -24.47 -44.88
CA PRO A 736 -2.05 -23.79 -45.11
C PRO A 736 -2.16 -22.27 -44.94
N ASN A 737 -1.13 -21.66 -44.34
CA ASN A 737 -1.04 -20.21 -44.10
C ASN A 737 -2.21 -19.64 -43.26
N SER A 738 -2.72 -20.42 -42.31
CA SER A 738 -3.75 -19.99 -41.36
C SER A 738 -3.24 -19.99 -39.92
N LYS A 739 -3.96 -19.29 -39.04
CA LYS A 739 -3.72 -19.38 -37.60
C LYS A 739 -3.93 -20.80 -37.08
N GLN A 740 -4.85 -21.56 -37.66
CA GLN A 740 -5.12 -22.95 -37.28
C GLN A 740 -3.98 -23.88 -37.66
N GLN A 741 -3.30 -23.68 -38.79
CA GLN A 741 -2.06 -24.44 -39.08
C GLN A 741 -0.96 -24.13 -38.06
N ARG A 742 -0.75 -22.84 -37.72
CA ARG A 742 0.18 -22.46 -36.65
C ARG A 742 -0.15 -23.21 -35.35
N LEU A 743 -1.42 -23.17 -34.93
CA LEU A 743 -1.88 -23.83 -33.71
C LEU A 743 -1.74 -25.37 -33.78
N LEU A 744 -2.09 -25.98 -34.92
CA LEU A 744 -1.96 -27.41 -35.17
C LEU A 744 -0.52 -27.90 -35.09
N LEU A 745 0.43 -27.15 -35.67
CA LEU A 745 1.86 -27.47 -35.60
C LEU A 745 2.36 -27.45 -34.16
N LEU A 746 1.94 -26.47 -33.37
CA LEU A 746 2.26 -26.41 -31.95
C LEU A 746 1.67 -27.59 -31.17
N TYR A 747 0.36 -27.85 -31.31
CA TYR A 747 -0.29 -28.99 -30.66
C TYR A 747 0.33 -30.33 -31.07
N ALA A 748 0.64 -30.51 -32.36
CA ALA A 748 1.23 -31.74 -32.86
C ALA A 748 2.65 -31.94 -32.33
N GLY A 749 3.47 -30.88 -32.34
CA GLY A 749 4.82 -30.89 -31.77
C GLY A 749 4.83 -31.22 -30.27
N LEU A 750 3.96 -30.59 -29.49
CA LEU A 750 3.83 -30.86 -28.06
C LEU A 750 3.23 -32.24 -27.76
N SER A 751 2.27 -32.70 -28.57
CA SER A 751 1.74 -34.06 -28.45
C SER A 751 2.81 -35.10 -28.74
N ALA A 752 3.62 -34.90 -29.80
CA ALA A 752 4.74 -35.76 -30.15
C ALA A 752 5.80 -35.80 -29.03
N LEU A 753 6.06 -34.65 -28.38
CA LEU A 753 6.97 -34.57 -27.24
C LEU A 753 6.49 -35.47 -26.09
N GLN A 754 5.21 -35.36 -25.74
CA GLN A 754 4.61 -36.12 -24.65
C GLN A 754 4.40 -37.61 -24.97
N THR A 755 4.33 -37.98 -26.25
CA THR A 755 4.28 -39.40 -26.68
C THR A 755 5.66 -40.03 -26.88
N GLY A 756 6.75 -39.26 -26.72
CA GLY A 756 8.12 -39.74 -26.91
C GLY A 756 8.55 -39.86 -28.38
N GLU A 757 7.85 -39.21 -29.29
CA GLU A 757 8.12 -39.21 -30.74
C GLU A 757 9.02 -38.02 -31.12
N TYR A 758 10.23 -37.99 -30.57
CA TYR A 758 11.12 -36.82 -30.56
C TYR A 758 11.51 -36.29 -31.96
N GLU A 759 11.70 -37.15 -32.96
CA GLU A 759 11.97 -36.71 -34.33
C GLU A 759 10.80 -35.90 -34.93
N LYS A 760 9.56 -36.27 -34.58
CA LYS A 760 8.37 -35.54 -35.03
C LYS A 760 8.22 -34.20 -34.34
N VAL A 761 8.72 -34.05 -33.11
CA VAL A 761 8.79 -32.74 -32.44
C VAL A 761 9.56 -31.76 -33.31
N ILE A 762 10.75 -32.15 -33.78
CA ILE A 762 11.57 -31.32 -34.66
C ILE A 762 10.82 -31.02 -35.96
N THR A 763 10.27 -32.05 -36.60
CA THR A 763 9.51 -31.92 -37.86
C THR A 763 8.36 -30.92 -37.77
N TYR A 764 7.55 -30.97 -36.72
CA TYR A 764 6.41 -30.08 -36.56
C TYR A 764 6.83 -28.68 -36.10
N LEU A 765 7.76 -28.59 -35.14
CA LEU A 765 8.12 -27.31 -34.54
C LEU A 765 9.06 -26.47 -35.42
N ASP A 766 9.83 -27.07 -36.33
CA ASP A 766 10.59 -26.31 -37.32
C ASP A 766 9.68 -25.52 -38.26
N ARG A 767 8.52 -26.10 -38.62
CA ARG A 767 7.47 -25.45 -39.41
C ARG A 767 6.63 -24.46 -38.60
N PHE A 768 6.69 -24.51 -37.27
CA PHE A 768 5.97 -23.57 -36.42
C PHE A 768 6.71 -22.23 -36.36
N GLU A 769 6.03 -21.17 -36.81
CA GLU A 769 6.51 -19.80 -36.71
C GLU A 769 5.69 -19.00 -35.70
N SER A 770 6.41 -18.37 -34.78
CA SER A 770 5.85 -17.41 -33.85
C SER A 770 6.78 -16.20 -33.73
N GLU A 771 6.18 -15.02 -33.78
CA GLU A 771 6.77 -13.75 -33.34
C GLU A 771 6.37 -13.45 -31.89
N ASP A 772 5.47 -14.26 -31.33
CA ASP A 772 5.14 -14.12 -29.93
C ASP A 772 6.34 -14.55 -29.08
N ARG A 773 6.52 -13.73 -28.06
CA ARG A 773 7.64 -13.74 -27.15
C ARG A 773 7.64 -14.97 -26.22
N PHE A 774 6.63 -15.83 -26.31
CA PHE A 774 6.37 -16.90 -25.36
C PHE A 774 6.49 -18.28 -26.03
N PHE A 775 5.73 -18.54 -27.09
CA PHE A 775 5.72 -19.80 -27.79
C PHE A 775 6.94 -19.97 -28.70
N SER A 776 7.67 -18.89 -28.99
CA SER A 776 9.05 -18.97 -29.46
C SER A 776 9.96 -19.69 -28.44
N ILE A 777 9.81 -19.38 -27.15
CA ILE A 777 10.55 -20.06 -26.07
C ILE A 777 10.10 -21.52 -25.97
N VAL A 778 8.78 -21.77 -26.00
CA VAL A 778 8.21 -23.14 -25.98
C VAL A 778 8.73 -23.98 -27.14
N LYS A 779 8.75 -23.43 -28.37
CA LYS A 779 9.28 -24.10 -29.56
C LYS A 779 10.69 -24.62 -29.31
N TYR A 780 11.60 -23.69 -29.00
CA TYR A 780 13.01 -24.03 -28.81
C TYR A 780 13.22 -24.93 -27.59
N GLY A 781 12.47 -24.70 -26.51
CA GLY A 781 12.48 -25.54 -25.33
C GLY A 781 12.08 -26.99 -25.60
N ALA A 782 10.97 -27.20 -26.29
CA ALA A 782 10.49 -28.53 -26.68
C ALA A 782 11.44 -29.22 -27.66
N GLN A 783 12.06 -28.48 -28.59
CA GLN A 783 13.12 -29.02 -29.45
C GLN A 783 14.35 -29.43 -28.63
N GLY A 784 14.75 -28.62 -27.65
CA GLY A 784 15.85 -28.94 -26.73
C GLY A 784 15.57 -30.20 -25.91
N ASP A 785 14.36 -30.32 -25.37
CA ASP A 785 13.91 -31.50 -24.63
C ASP A 785 13.94 -32.76 -25.52
N ALA A 786 13.46 -32.66 -26.76
CA ALA A 786 13.51 -33.74 -27.73
C ALA A 786 14.96 -34.17 -28.04
N TYR A 787 15.86 -33.23 -28.33
CA TYR A 787 17.27 -33.53 -28.56
C TYR A 787 17.94 -34.17 -27.33
N SER A 788 17.66 -33.67 -26.12
CA SER A 788 18.19 -34.23 -24.89
C SER A 788 17.73 -35.69 -24.67
N GLN A 789 16.46 -35.99 -24.97
CA GLN A 789 15.94 -37.37 -24.87
C GLN A 789 16.53 -38.32 -25.93
N MET A 790 16.92 -37.79 -27.09
CA MET A 790 17.64 -38.53 -28.14
C MET A 790 19.15 -38.67 -27.84
N GLY A 791 19.66 -38.04 -26.77
CA GLY A 791 21.08 -38.04 -26.42
C GLY A 791 21.93 -37.08 -27.26
N GLU A 792 21.30 -36.12 -27.94
CA GLU A 792 21.96 -35.11 -28.77
C GLU A 792 22.22 -33.82 -27.97
N ASP A 793 23.00 -33.95 -26.89
CA ASP A 793 23.18 -32.91 -25.87
C ASP A 793 23.63 -31.55 -26.42
N GLN A 794 24.54 -31.52 -27.41
CA GLN A 794 25.00 -30.27 -28.00
C GLN A 794 23.87 -29.52 -28.73
N LYS A 795 23.01 -30.24 -29.47
CA LYS A 795 21.86 -29.63 -30.14
C LYS A 795 20.80 -29.21 -29.12
N ALA A 796 20.64 -29.97 -28.03
CA ALA A 796 19.76 -29.59 -26.93
C ALA A 796 20.18 -28.26 -26.31
N LEU A 797 21.48 -28.09 -26.00
CA LEU A 797 22.05 -26.85 -25.47
C LEU A 797 21.85 -25.67 -26.44
N GLU A 798 22.06 -25.87 -27.75
CA GLU A 798 21.79 -24.83 -28.75
C GLU A 798 20.33 -24.38 -28.76
N MET A 799 19.39 -25.32 -28.67
CA MET A 799 17.97 -24.99 -28.63
C MET A 799 17.59 -24.31 -27.30
N TYR A 800 18.08 -24.77 -26.16
CA TYR A 800 17.86 -24.09 -24.88
C TYR A 800 18.45 -22.67 -24.88
N GLN A 801 19.61 -22.46 -25.48
CA GLN A 801 20.17 -21.12 -25.64
C GLN A 801 19.26 -20.23 -26.49
N LYS A 802 18.74 -20.73 -27.62
CA LYS A 802 17.74 -20.00 -28.42
C LYS A 802 16.48 -19.68 -27.62
N ALA A 803 16.01 -20.59 -26.76
CA ALA A 803 14.88 -20.33 -25.87
C ALA A 803 15.18 -19.20 -24.87
N ILE A 804 16.40 -19.17 -24.30
CA ILE A 804 16.85 -18.15 -23.36
C ILE A 804 17.02 -16.78 -24.03
N ASP A 805 17.50 -16.77 -25.27
CA ASP A 805 17.75 -15.54 -26.04
C ASP A 805 16.47 -14.99 -26.70
N ALA A 806 15.45 -15.81 -26.90
CA ALA A 806 14.21 -15.41 -27.56
C ALA A 806 13.41 -14.33 -26.80
N ASN A 807 13.72 -14.01 -25.52
CA ASN A 807 13.03 -12.94 -24.79
C ASN A 807 13.67 -12.49 -23.47
N ASP A 808 13.22 -11.33 -22.99
CA ASP A 808 13.35 -10.80 -21.61
C ASP A 808 12.35 -11.42 -20.61
N ASN A 809 11.36 -12.22 -21.06
CA ASN A 809 10.40 -12.89 -20.18
C ASN A 809 11.05 -14.10 -19.49
N PHE A 810 11.73 -13.79 -18.41
CA PHE A 810 12.71 -14.67 -17.79
C PHE A 810 12.14 -15.86 -17.02
N VAL A 811 10.81 -15.92 -16.80
CA VAL A 811 10.19 -17.01 -16.04
C VAL A 811 10.27 -18.36 -16.75
N ILE A 812 10.05 -18.40 -18.05
CA ILE A 812 10.12 -19.65 -18.82
C ILE A 812 11.54 -19.95 -19.25
N GLY A 813 12.28 -18.90 -19.64
CA GLY A 813 13.71 -19.04 -19.95
C GLY A 813 14.49 -19.69 -18.81
N THR A 814 14.10 -19.44 -17.56
CA THR A 814 14.69 -20.07 -16.36
C THR A 814 14.61 -21.58 -16.35
N GLU A 815 13.51 -22.16 -16.80
CA GLU A 815 13.39 -23.62 -16.89
C GLU A 815 14.47 -24.18 -17.80
N TYR A 816 14.64 -23.55 -18.97
CA TYR A 816 15.63 -23.95 -19.95
C TYR A 816 17.07 -23.62 -19.53
N VAL A 817 17.29 -22.59 -18.71
CA VAL A 817 18.57 -22.37 -18.02
C VAL A 817 18.91 -23.58 -17.13
N ILE A 818 17.97 -24.05 -16.31
CA ILE A 818 18.21 -25.17 -15.39
C ILE A 818 18.41 -26.48 -16.17
N LYS A 819 17.63 -26.71 -17.23
CA LYS A 819 17.82 -27.88 -18.10
C LYS A 819 19.16 -27.88 -18.83
N ALA A 820 19.63 -26.72 -19.30
CA ALA A 820 20.98 -26.59 -19.83
C ALA A 820 22.04 -26.92 -18.77
N VAL A 821 21.87 -26.45 -17.52
CA VAL A 821 22.76 -26.82 -16.42
C VAL A 821 22.75 -28.32 -16.16
N ALA A 822 21.60 -28.98 -16.18
CA ALA A 822 21.51 -30.42 -15.99
C ALA A 822 22.32 -31.21 -17.03
N ILE A 823 22.32 -30.76 -18.29
CA ILE A 823 23.15 -31.33 -19.36
C ILE A 823 24.64 -31.05 -19.08
N TYR A 824 25.02 -29.81 -18.78
CA TYR A 824 26.42 -29.49 -18.46
C TYR A 824 26.95 -30.27 -17.24
N ASP A 825 26.14 -30.46 -16.18
CA ASP A 825 26.50 -31.30 -15.03
C ASP A 825 26.72 -32.75 -15.44
N ALA A 826 25.80 -33.32 -16.24
CA ALA A 826 25.93 -34.68 -16.77
C ALA A 826 27.21 -34.86 -17.61
N MET A 827 27.63 -33.82 -18.34
CA MET A 827 28.88 -33.78 -19.10
C MET A 827 30.12 -33.53 -18.24
N GLY A 828 29.97 -33.17 -16.96
CA GLY A 828 31.06 -32.75 -16.07
C GLY A 828 31.59 -31.35 -16.33
N ASP A 829 30.90 -30.55 -17.16
CA ASP A 829 31.26 -29.16 -17.47
C ASP A 829 30.67 -28.18 -16.45
N TYR A 830 31.20 -28.25 -15.23
CA TYR A 830 30.71 -27.42 -14.12
C TYR A 830 30.96 -25.92 -14.34
N LYS A 831 31.91 -25.56 -15.23
CA LYS A 831 32.21 -24.16 -15.54
C LYS A 831 31.04 -23.52 -16.30
N ASN A 832 30.52 -24.18 -17.33
CA ASN A 832 29.36 -23.67 -18.03
C ASN A 832 28.11 -23.73 -17.14
N ALA A 833 27.90 -24.81 -16.37
CA ALA A 833 26.81 -24.87 -15.39
C ALA A 833 26.80 -23.66 -14.42
N LEU A 834 27.98 -23.26 -13.95
CA LEU A 834 28.15 -22.09 -13.09
C LEU A 834 27.74 -20.78 -13.79
N GLU A 835 28.15 -20.56 -15.04
CA GLU A 835 27.80 -19.34 -15.79
C GLU A 835 26.28 -19.20 -16.01
N TYR A 836 25.57 -20.30 -16.27
CA TYR A 836 24.11 -20.30 -16.40
C TYR A 836 23.42 -19.95 -15.07
N TYR A 837 23.94 -20.43 -13.93
CA TYR A 837 23.43 -20.01 -12.62
C TYR A 837 23.76 -18.55 -12.28
N ARG A 838 24.89 -18.01 -12.74
CA ARG A 838 25.22 -16.59 -12.63
C ARG A 838 24.25 -15.74 -13.45
N LEU A 839 23.93 -16.16 -14.68
CA LEU A 839 22.91 -15.54 -15.52
C LEU A 839 21.53 -15.56 -14.82
N LEU A 840 21.17 -16.69 -14.21
CA LEU A 840 19.93 -16.84 -13.44
C LEU A 840 19.86 -15.83 -12.29
N ARG A 841 20.95 -15.68 -11.55
CA ARG A 841 21.06 -14.73 -10.44
C ARG A 841 21.15 -13.26 -10.88
N SER A 842 21.71 -12.97 -12.06
CA SER A 842 21.79 -11.58 -12.54
C SER A 842 20.46 -11.07 -13.09
N ARG A 843 19.69 -11.95 -13.74
CA ARG A 843 18.39 -11.61 -14.35
C ARG A 843 17.22 -11.73 -13.37
N TYR A 844 17.33 -12.56 -12.33
CA TYR A 844 16.48 -12.45 -11.15
C TYR A 844 17.20 -11.66 -10.07
N ALA A 845 16.75 -10.46 -9.78
CA ALA A 845 17.05 -9.95 -8.46
C ALA A 845 16.60 -10.96 -7.38
N PRO A 846 17.27 -11.01 -6.21
CA PRO A 846 16.87 -11.86 -5.11
C PRO A 846 15.48 -11.47 -4.59
N THR A 847 14.43 -11.92 -5.29
CA THR A 847 13.06 -11.90 -4.80
C THR A 847 12.96 -12.94 -3.69
N ARG A 848 11.92 -12.85 -2.85
CA ARG A 848 11.60 -13.85 -1.81
C ARG A 848 11.47 -15.30 -2.33
N HIS A 849 11.54 -15.54 -3.65
CA HIS A 849 11.21 -16.81 -4.31
C HIS A 849 12.38 -17.49 -5.04
N ASN A 850 13.64 -17.05 -4.86
CA ASN A 850 14.78 -17.59 -5.62
C ASN A 850 15.87 -18.31 -4.79
N TYR A 851 15.51 -18.83 -3.62
CA TYR A 851 16.45 -19.50 -2.70
C TYR A 851 17.18 -20.70 -3.32
N ASP A 852 16.54 -21.43 -4.23
CA ASP A 852 17.20 -22.56 -4.89
C ASP A 852 18.32 -22.12 -5.81
N THR A 853 18.15 -21.01 -6.56
CA THR A 853 19.19 -20.46 -7.45
C THR A 853 20.49 -20.18 -6.70
N ASP A 854 20.42 -19.56 -5.52
CA ASP A 854 21.60 -19.26 -4.72
C ASP A 854 22.27 -20.53 -4.16
N LYS A 855 21.51 -21.58 -3.82
CA LYS A 855 22.05 -22.86 -3.34
C LYS A 855 22.81 -23.60 -4.44
N TYR A 856 22.21 -23.73 -5.62
CA TYR A 856 22.87 -24.38 -6.76
C TYR A 856 24.05 -23.57 -7.27
N LEU A 857 23.95 -22.23 -7.28
CA LEU A 857 25.11 -21.38 -7.57
C LEU A 857 26.27 -21.67 -6.62
N ALA A 858 26.01 -21.80 -5.31
CA ALA A 858 27.03 -22.16 -4.33
C ALA A 858 27.64 -23.54 -4.59
N HIS A 859 26.82 -24.53 -4.98
CA HIS A 859 27.27 -25.87 -5.35
C HIS A 859 28.26 -25.85 -6.52
N TYR A 860 27.91 -25.18 -7.62
CA TYR A 860 28.81 -25.11 -8.78
C TYR A 860 30.01 -24.20 -8.54
N GLU A 861 29.88 -23.14 -7.75
CA GLU A 861 31.02 -22.34 -7.29
C GLU A 861 32.03 -23.21 -6.53
N TYR A 862 31.56 -24.12 -5.67
CA TYR A 862 32.42 -25.09 -4.98
C TYR A 862 33.10 -26.06 -5.94
N LEU A 863 32.36 -26.65 -6.90
CA LEU A 863 32.91 -27.61 -7.84
C LEU A 863 33.97 -27.01 -8.77
N VAL A 864 33.78 -25.76 -9.22
CA VAL A 864 34.68 -25.08 -10.16
C VAL A 864 35.84 -24.40 -9.44
N ASN A 865 35.56 -23.70 -8.34
CA ASN A 865 36.52 -22.83 -7.64
C ASN A 865 36.88 -23.38 -6.26
N LYS A 866 37.05 -24.70 -6.14
CA LYS A 866 37.28 -25.35 -4.84
C LYS A 866 38.42 -24.72 -4.04
N GLU A 867 39.53 -24.37 -4.68
CA GLU A 867 40.71 -23.76 -4.05
C GLU A 867 40.44 -22.36 -3.47
N LYS A 868 39.46 -21.64 -4.03
CA LYS A 868 39.01 -20.34 -3.52
C LYS A 868 38.28 -20.51 -2.20
N TYR A 869 37.43 -21.53 -2.09
CA TYR A 869 36.54 -21.68 -0.95
C TYR A 869 37.06 -22.64 0.12
N VAL A 870 37.87 -23.64 -0.23
CA VAL A 870 38.37 -24.66 0.72
C VAL A 870 39.79 -24.32 1.17
N VAL A 871 40.05 -24.49 2.46
CA VAL A 871 41.39 -24.36 3.04
C VAL A 871 42.15 -25.67 2.80
N SER A 872 43.25 -25.62 2.05
CA SER A 872 44.16 -26.77 1.93
C SER A 872 44.74 -27.10 3.30
N LYS A 873 44.68 -28.38 3.68
CA LYS A 873 45.27 -28.86 4.94
C LYS A 873 46.77 -28.65 4.99
#